data_AF-E9DYJ5-F1
#
_entry.id   AF-E9DYJ5-F1
#
_cell.length_a   1.000
_cell.length_b   1.000
_cell.length_c   1.000
_cell.angle_alpha   90.00
_cell.angle_beta   90.00
_cell.angle_gamma   90.00
#
_symmetry.space_group_name_H-M   'P 1'
#
loop_
_entity.id
_entity.type
_entity.pdbx_description
1 polymer ?
#
loop_
_entity_poly.entity_id
_entity_poly.type
_entity_poly.pdbx_seq_one_letter_code
_entity_poly.pdbx_strand_id
1 'polypeptide(L)'
;MENRLPLLLPSPSTVIIHSGRNNDKLSLVRQKRRQVASACANCRKRKEKCDDKRPTCGACARRGVTCNNDIKEDESASTVALRHRNTSLRQENEQLRELFKLLHKLPTEEGQEVISRLKVADDPIQVLRSVQEASLLINNPNSSSYSALLDSRLERLDLLALREGAIRVDAKPWTAVAGDGIVSELISSFFNWDDAFYLPFLDREAFLEEMRAGNVAAAKYCTPFLVNAICADRLLTVSSALQYTCRRTRAFSGISKKDLADEFFNEAKKLLHLENGRVSIPTVQGLTLLFSIACYRGTDKLGGLYRISAYDMFHQLNVDAMYARVKDDPLAARERRVLSRLAWGLFLFERFVLALTPAISSLVLPRLDGLTIQSIVGYMYLQQSLIPPPQIPRCFEPPPPAKAGPVPNIDLFGNPHTSESRSPPFVTGALYLACDITGMLYESMDWNFRSESIWGTEQDLERRRDMIDEVRQWRARLPPNLRDDTNFTPQTCYLRAYMNEVLFSILRPLSPQTEIEPGWTVKALQLSFCQIDIDNMDRFVKVYTLRDYACINIAGTYNSILVLVYHLADPSVHQLFAKAAYLIGETGGDFPMCRYILQAIKAIAWQAKTSLPQMAKRYFENLDGARNSFRDISFALPEETGKRMLAGGPQPRFKGDDMGSLLFKWSAMSIE
;
A
#
# COMPACT_ATOMS: atom_id res chain seq x y z
N MET A 1 30.63 21.80 -51.47
CA MET A 1 30.59 21.86 -49.99
C MET A 1 29.14 21.62 -49.59
N GLU A 2 28.63 20.39 -49.74
CA GLU A 2 28.80 19.23 -48.84
C GLU A 2 28.26 19.49 -47.43
N ASN A 3 27.38 18.67 -46.84
CA ASN A 3 26.59 17.56 -47.34
C ASN A 3 25.42 17.37 -46.37
N ARG A 4 24.19 17.54 -46.86
CA ARG A 4 22.95 17.09 -46.21
C ARG A 4 22.70 15.66 -46.65
N LEU A 5 22.48 14.73 -45.72
CA LEU A 5 22.00 13.38 -46.05
C LEU A 5 20.47 13.38 -46.21
N PRO A 6 19.91 12.80 -47.31
CA PRO A 6 18.48 12.78 -47.64
C PRO A 6 17.75 11.46 -47.28
N LEU A 7 16.42 11.51 -47.43
CA LEU A 7 15.42 10.44 -47.25
C LEU A 7 15.52 9.29 -48.28
N LEU A 8 15.05 8.09 -47.87
CA LEU A 8 13.98 7.26 -48.49
C LEU A 8 14.23 5.74 -48.26
N LEU A 9 13.15 5.01 -47.98
CA LEU A 9 13.07 3.55 -47.92
C LEU A 9 13.60 2.87 -49.21
N PRO A 10 13.89 1.57 -49.14
CA PRO A 10 13.06 0.66 -49.93
C PRO A 10 12.66 -0.63 -49.18
N SER A 11 11.47 -1.13 -49.52
CA SER A 11 11.13 -2.56 -49.63
C SER A 11 11.12 -2.89 -51.14
N PRO A 12 11.05 -4.14 -51.66
CA PRO A 12 11.24 -5.50 -51.12
C PRO A 12 12.33 -6.26 -51.94
N SER A 13 12.49 -7.57 -51.73
CA SER A 13 12.86 -8.48 -52.82
C SER A 13 11.90 -9.66 -52.86
N THR A 14 11.01 -9.63 -53.83
CA THR A 14 10.24 -10.79 -54.32
C THR A 14 10.40 -10.84 -55.82
N VAL A 15 11.18 -11.77 -56.35
CA VAL A 15 11.10 -12.23 -57.75
C VAL A 15 11.86 -13.59 -57.79
N ILE A 16 11.52 -14.66 -58.51
CA ILE A 16 10.78 -14.79 -59.76
C ILE A 16 10.17 -16.20 -59.85
N ILE A 17 8.90 -16.30 -60.23
CA ILE A 17 8.30 -17.49 -60.84
C ILE A 17 8.66 -17.47 -62.33
N HIS A 18 9.33 -18.51 -62.84
CA HIS A 18 9.47 -18.75 -64.27
C HIS A 18 8.68 -19.99 -64.67
N SER A 19 7.55 -19.74 -65.36
CA SER A 19 6.81 -20.74 -66.13
C SER A 19 7.21 -20.64 -67.60
N GLY A 20 7.72 -21.75 -68.17
CA GLY A 20 8.12 -21.82 -69.57
C GLY A 20 8.31 -23.25 -70.10
N ARG A 21 7.18 -23.89 -70.42
CA ARG A 21 6.90 -24.83 -71.53
C ARG A 21 7.80 -26.06 -71.85
N ASN A 22 7.09 -27.19 -71.80
CA ASN A 22 6.97 -28.28 -72.79
C ASN A 22 7.82 -29.56 -72.71
N ASN A 23 7.04 -30.65 -72.72
CA ASN A 23 7.22 -31.97 -73.33
C ASN A 23 7.89 -33.12 -72.53
N ASP A 24 7.00 -34.02 -72.08
CA ASP A 24 6.95 -35.43 -72.48
C ASP A 24 8.12 -36.36 -72.13
N LYS A 25 7.95 -37.18 -71.07
CA LYS A 25 7.51 -38.59 -71.21
C LYS A 25 7.65 -39.38 -69.88
N LEU A 26 6.50 -39.97 -69.51
CA LEU A 26 6.27 -41.18 -68.73
C LEU A 26 7.48 -42.01 -68.28
N SER A 27 7.60 -42.26 -66.97
CA SER A 27 7.87 -43.62 -66.44
C SER A 27 7.51 -43.76 -64.94
N LEU A 28 6.46 -44.54 -64.70
CA LEU A 28 6.08 -45.32 -63.50
C LEU A 28 6.72 -44.95 -62.14
N VAL A 29 5.95 -44.26 -61.29
CA VAL A 29 6.21 -44.09 -59.86
C VAL A 29 6.14 -45.45 -59.14
N ARG A 30 7.30 -45.96 -58.72
CA ARG A 30 7.41 -47.06 -57.75
C ARG A 30 7.26 -46.46 -56.34
N GLN A 31 6.06 -46.50 -55.75
CA GLN A 31 5.82 -45.98 -54.39
C GLN A 31 6.77 -46.64 -53.37
N LYS A 32 7.65 -45.84 -52.76
CA LYS A 32 8.45 -46.24 -51.60
C LYS A 32 7.53 -46.53 -50.41
N ARG A 33 7.71 -47.72 -49.82
CA ARG A 33 6.94 -48.30 -48.72
C ARG A 33 7.01 -47.41 -47.47
N ARG A 34 5.86 -47.07 -46.88
CA ARG A 34 5.76 -46.36 -45.59
C ARG A 34 6.23 -47.30 -44.47
N GLN A 35 7.31 -46.93 -43.78
CA GLN A 35 7.88 -47.68 -42.65
C GLN A 35 7.11 -47.31 -41.38
N VAL A 36 6.69 -48.31 -40.60
CA VAL A 36 5.97 -48.13 -39.34
C VAL A 36 6.99 -47.96 -38.20
N ALA A 37 6.78 -46.99 -37.31
CA ALA A 37 7.73 -46.63 -36.25
C ALA A 37 7.90 -47.71 -35.16
N SER A 38 6.86 -48.53 -34.92
CA SER A 38 6.91 -49.64 -33.94
C SER A 38 5.80 -50.66 -34.23
N ALA A 39 6.15 -51.93 -34.43
CA ALA A 39 5.17 -53.02 -34.52
C ALA A 39 4.70 -53.44 -33.12
N CYS A 40 3.43 -53.87 -32.97
CA CYS A 40 2.92 -54.39 -31.69
C CYS A 40 3.65 -55.67 -31.25
N ALA A 41 3.59 -55.99 -29.95
CA ALA A 41 4.35 -57.11 -29.37
C ALA A 41 4.03 -58.46 -30.04
N ASN A 42 2.77 -58.70 -30.40
CA ASN A 42 2.34 -59.92 -31.07
C ASN A 42 2.94 -60.06 -32.48
N CYS A 43 2.93 -58.97 -33.28
CA CYS A 43 3.51 -58.98 -34.61
C CYS A 43 5.04 -59.09 -34.57
N ARG A 44 5.70 -58.47 -33.58
CA ARG A 44 7.15 -58.64 -33.35
C ARG A 44 7.50 -60.09 -33.02
N LYS A 45 6.80 -60.71 -32.06
CA LYS A 45 7.07 -62.10 -31.62
C LYS A 45 6.89 -63.11 -32.76
N ARG A 46 5.96 -62.85 -33.67
CA ARG A 46 5.69 -63.70 -34.84
C ARG A 46 6.49 -63.33 -36.10
N LYS A 47 7.30 -62.26 -36.06
CA LYS A 47 8.04 -61.71 -37.20
C LYS A 47 7.14 -61.46 -38.43
N GLU A 48 5.90 -61.01 -38.20
CA GLU A 48 4.95 -60.66 -39.25
C GLU A 48 4.74 -59.14 -39.35
N LYS A 49 4.24 -58.68 -40.50
CA LYS A 49 4.11 -57.24 -40.78
C LYS A 49 2.93 -56.63 -40.00
N CYS A 50 3.23 -55.65 -39.14
CA CYS A 50 2.23 -54.81 -38.47
C CYS A 50 1.85 -53.62 -39.36
N ASP A 51 0.57 -53.30 -39.46
CA ASP A 51 0.02 -52.18 -40.24
C ASP A 51 -0.31 -50.93 -39.39
N ASP A 52 -0.03 -50.98 -38.08
CA ASP A 52 -0.18 -49.87 -37.11
C ASP A 52 -1.57 -49.23 -37.02
N LYS A 53 -2.60 -49.94 -37.48
CA LYS A 53 -3.99 -49.50 -37.29
C LYS A 53 -4.37 -49.63 -35.81
N ARG A 54 -4.96 -48.57 -35.25
CA ARG A 54 -5.43 -48.51 -33.85
C ARG A 54 -6.96 -48.57 -33.81
N PRO A 55 -7.59 -49.25 -32.83
CA PRO A 55 -6.99 -49.83 -31.60
C PRO A 55 -6.34 -51.21 -31.77
N THR A 56 -6.62 -51.93 -32.86
CA THR A 56 -6.11 -53.29 -33.13
C THR A 56 -5.53 -53.35 -34.55
N CYS A 57 -4.27 -53.78 -34.69
CA CYS A 57 -3.66 -53.92 -36.01
C CYS A 57 -4.35 -55.03 -36.84
N GLY A 58 -4.33 -54.95 -38.16
CA GLY A 58 -5.03 -55.89 -39.05
C GLY A 58 -4.54 -57.34 -38.93
N ALA A 59 -3.29 -57.55 -38.51
CA ALA A 59 -2.76 -58.88 -38.21
C ALA A 59 -3.34 -59.47 -36.91
N CYS A 60 -3.47 -58.65 -35.85
CA CYS A 60 -4.09 -59.07 -34.60
C CYS A 60 -5.61 -59.24 -34.74
N ALA A 61 -6.28 -58.36 -35.50
CA ALA A 61 -7.71 -58.42 -35.76
C ALA A 61 -8.12 -59.72 -36.48
N ARG A 62 -7.38 -60.11 -37.53
CA ARG A 62 -7.65 -61.37 -38.26
C ARG A 62 -7.46 -62.63 -37.41
N ARG A 63 -6.66 -62.55 -36.35
CA ARG A 63 -6.36 -63.68 -35.47
C ARG A 63 -7.23 -63.69 -34.21
N GLY A 64 -8.08 -62.68 -34.01
CA GLY A 64 -8.92 -62.58 -32.81
C GLY A 64 -8.12 -62.43 -31.51
N VAL A 65 -6.91 -61.86 -31.54
CA VAL A 65 -6.07 -61.64 -30.35
C VAL A 65 -5.98 -60.16 -29.99
N THR A 66 -5.94 -59.86 -28.69
CA THR A 66 -5.79 -58.49 -28.18
C THR A 66 -4.43 -57.92 -28.57
N CYS A 67 -4.42 -56.74 -29.20
CA CYS A 67 -3.20 -56.08 -29.65
C CYS A 67 -2.52 -55.37 -28.47
N ASN A 68 -1.41 -55.94 -27.97
CA ASN A 68 -0.65 -55.31 -26.89
C ASN A 68 0.38 -54.31 -27.44
N ASN A 69 0.19 -53.04 -27.09
CA ASN A 69 0.96 -51.89 -27.59
C ASN A 69 1.89 -51.35 -26.48
N ASP A 70 2.81 -52.18 -26.00
CA ASP A 70 3.81 -51.72 -25.02
C ASP A 70 4.82 -50.78 -25.72
N ILE A 71 4.67 -49.48 -25.51
CA ILE A 71 5.68 -48.47 -25.84
C ILE A 71 6.60 -48.35 -24.60
N LYS A 72 7.81 -48.91 -24.68
CA LYS A 72 8.93 -48.44 -23.86
C LYS A 72 9.78 -47.54 -24.77
N GLU A 73 9.85 -46.26 -24.46
CA GLU A 73 10.71 -45.29 -25.14
C GLU A 73 12.14 -45.47 -24.64
N ASP A 74 12.95 -46.27 -25.33
CA ASP A 74 14.41 -46.24 -25.14
C ASP A 74 14.95 -45.00 -25.89
N GLU A 75 15.30 -43.95 -25.15
CA GLU A 75 15.85 -42.72 -25.71
C GLU A 75 17.22 -42.97 -26.37
N SER A 76 17.38 -42.49 -27.62
CA SER A 76 18.64 -42.66 -28.35
C SER A 76 19.79 -41.91 -27.69
N ALA A 77 21.01 -42.46 -27.74
CA ALA A 77 22.22 -41.81 -27.21
C ALA A 77 22.45 -40.38 -27.76
N SER A 78 21.99 -40.10 -28.99
CA SER A 78 22.01 -38.76 -29.60
C SER A 78 21.09 -37.77 -28.89
N THR A 79 19.89 -38.21 -28.50
CA THR A 79 18.93 -37.41 -27.73
C THR A 79 19.44 -37.10 -26.33
N VAL A 80 20.09 -38.07 -25.69
CA VAL A 80 20.73 -37.90 -24.37
C VAL A 80 21.88 -36.89 -24.47
N ALA A 81 22.76 -37.01 -25.46
CA ALA A 81 23.85 -36.05 -25.69
C ALA A 81 23.35 -34.63 -26.00
N LEU A 82 22.30 -34.49 -26.81
CA LEU A 82 21.66 -33.21 -27.10
C LEU A 82 21.03 -32.58 -25.86
N ARG A 83 20.38 -33.39 -25.01
CA ARG A 83 19.85 -32.90 -23.74
C ARG A 83 20.97 -32.39 -22.84
N HIS A 84 22.03 -33.18 -22.62
CA HIS A 84 23.18 -32.73 -21.81
C HIS A 84 23.77 -31.41 -22.33
N ARG A 85 23.94 -31.28 -23.65
CA ARG A 85 24.45 -30.02 -24.25
C ARG A 85 23.48 -28.85 -24.04
N ASN A 86 22.17 -29.08 -24.15
CA ASN A 86 21.16 -28.06 -23.89
C ASN A 86 21.17 -27.64 -22.40
N THR A 87 21.34 -28.59 -21.48
CA THR A 87 21.45 -28.28 -20.05
C THR A 87 22.69 -27.45 -19.75
N SER A 88 23.86 -27.78 -20.29
CA SER A 88 25.08 -26.98 -20.12
C SER A 88 24.93 -25.56 -20.68
N LEU A 89 24.36 -25.41 -21.89
CA LEU A 89 24.16 -24.09 -22.49
C LEU A 89 23.12 -23.24 -21.74
N ARG A 90 22.12 -23.87 -21.12
CA ARG A 90 21.17 -23.17 -20.24
C ARG A 90 21.82 -22.70 -18.95
N GLN A 91 22.68 -23.54 -18.36
CA GLN A 91 23.42 -23.19 -17.15
C GLN A 91 24.38 -22.02 -17.40
N GLU A 92 25.12 -22.06 -18.51
CA GLU A 92 25.99 -20.96 -18.94
C GLU A 92 25.20 -19.67 -19.19
N ASN A 93 24.03 -19.73 -19.84
CA ASN A 93 23.17 -18.57 -20.03
C ASN A 93 22.66 -17.97 -18.71
N GLU A 94 22.32 -18.79 -17.72
CA GLU A 94 21.90 -18.29 -16.41
C GLU A 94 23.06 -17.58 -15.71
N GLN A 95 24.26 -18.14 -15.76
CA GLN A 95 25.47 -17.53 -15.18
C GLN A 95 25.79 -16.18 -15.84
N LEU A 96 25.69 -16.07 -17.16
CA LEU A 96 25.88 -14.78 -17.86
C LEU A 96 24.82 -13.75 -17.46
N ARG A 97 23.57 -14.17 -17.26
CA ARG A 97 22.50 -13.30 -16.75
C ARG A 97 22.77 -12.85 -15.31
N GLU A 98 23.31 -13.72 -14.47
CA GLU A 98 23.72 -13.37 -13.11
C GLU A 98 24.85 -12.34 -13.09
N LEU A 99 25.85 -12.49 -13.95
CA LEU A 99 26.93 -11.51 -14.10
C LEU A 99 26.38 -10.12 -14.49
N PHE A 100 25.41 -10.06 -15.41
CA PHE A 100 24.79 -8.79 -15.80
C PHE A 100 23.96 -8.18 -14.65
N LYS A 101 23.19 -9.00 -13.92
CA LYS A 101 22.45 -8.57 -12.72
C LYS A 101 23.39 -8.03 -11.65
N LEU A 102 24.56 -8.65 -11.47
CA LEU A 102 25.58 -8.22 -10.52
C LEU A 102 26.13 -6.85 -10.91
N LEU A 103 26.57 -6.68 -12.15
CA LEU A 103 27.07 -5.40 -12.68
C LEU A 103 26.07 -4.25 -12.53
N HIS A 104 24.78 -4.53 -12.68
CA HIS A 104 23.73 -3.51 -12.52
C HIS A 104 23.50 -3.08 -11.06
N LYS A 105 23.83 -3.95 -10.10
CA LYS A 105 23.64 -3.71 -8.66
C LYS A 105 24.86 -3.08 -8.00
N LEU A 106 26.05 -3.26 -8.58
CA LEU A 106 27.30 -2.76 -8.01
C LEU A 106 27.38 -1.22 -8.14
N PRO A 107 27.94 -0.52 -7.13
CA PRO A 107 28.31 0.89 -7.24
C PRO A 107 29.26 1.15 -8.43
N THR A 108 29.27 2.37 -8.96
CA THR A 108 30.01 2.71 -10.19
C THR A 108 31.49 2.36 -10.15
N GLU A 109 32.18 2.56 -9.02
CA GLU A 109 33.60 2.23 -8.88
C GLU A 109 33.85 0.70 -8.85
N GLU A 110 33.02 -0.05 -8.12
CA GLU A 110 33.11 -1.51 -8.05
C GLU A 110 32.75 -2.17 -9.39
N GLY A 111 31.74 -1.62 -10.07
CA GLY A 111 31.34 -2.04 -11.41
C GLY A 111 32.45 -1.79 -12.45
N GLN A 112 33.17 -0.67 -12.34
CA GLN A 112 34.31 -0.38 -13.23
C GLN A 112 35.45 -1.39 -13.07
N GLU A 113 35.73 -1.86 -11.86
CA GLU A 113 36.73 -2.89 -11.59
C GLU A 113 36.31 -4.25 -12.18
N VAL A 114 35.05 -4.66 -12.03
CA VAL A 114 34.54 -5.90 -12.65
C VAL A 114 34.58 -5.80 -14.17
N ILE A 115 34.23 -4.63 -14.75
CA ILE A 115 34.35 -4.38 -16.19
C ILE A 115 35.81 -4.43 -16.65
N SER A 116 36.76 -3.90 -15.87
CA SER A 116 38.20 -3.97 -16.16
C SER A 116 38.66 -5.42 -16.25
N ARG A 117 38.24 -6.28 -15.32
CA ARG A 117 38.56 -7.72 -15.33
C ARG A 117 37.91 -8.46 -16.50
N LEU A 118 36.66 -8.12 -16.84
CA LEU A 118 35.97 -8.69 -18.01
C LEU A 118 36.65 -8.35 -19.33
N LYS A 119 37.35 -7.22 -19.43
CA LYS A 119 38.12 -6.84 -20.63
C LYS A 119 39.39 -7.66 -20.82
N VAL A 120 39.88 -8.32 -19.77
CA VAL A 120 41.15 -9.09 -19.78
C VAL A 120 40.89 -10.61 -19.72
N ALA A 121 39.72 -11.04 -19.23
CA ALA A 121 39.41 -12.45 -19.06
C ALA A 121 38.95 -13.14 -20.36
N ASP A 122 39.45 -14.36 -20.59
CA ASP A 122 39.03 -15.22 -21.70
C ASP A 122 37.64 -15.85 -21.49
N ASP A 123 37.21 -16.01 -20.23
CA ASP A 123 35.90 -16.56 -19.85
C ASP A 123 35.19 -15.67 -18.81
N PRO A 124 34.06 -15.02 -19.16
CA PRO A 124 33.31 -14.15 -18.26
C PRO A 124 32.72 -14.88 -17.05
N ILE A 125 32.48 -16.20 -17.11
CA ILE A 125 31.97 -16.98 -15.98
C ILE A 125 33.05 -17.19 -14.91
N GLN A 126 34.33 -17.21 -15.29
CA GLN A 126 35.42 -17.21 -14.31
C GLN A 126 35.48 -15.90 -13.54
N VAL A 127 35.21 -14.76 -14.20
CA VAL A 127 35.10 -13.47 -13.53
C VAL A 127 33.93 -13.49 -12.54
N LEU A 128 32.76 -13.97 -12.95
CA LEU A 128 31.61 -14.14 -12.05
C LEU A 128 31.96 -14.98 -10.82
N ARG A 129 32.58 -16.15 -11.00
CA ARG A 129 32.99 -17.02 -9.89
C ARG A 129 34.01 -16.34 -8.99
N SER A 130 35.02 -15.68 -9.54
CA SER A 130 36.03 -14.96 -8.75
C SER A 130 35.43 -13.84 -7.91
N VAL A 131 34.40 -13.15 -8.41
CA VAL A 131 33.70 -12.08 -7.68
C VAL A 131 32.78 -12.68 -6.62
N GLN A 132 32.12 -13.81 -6.91
CA GLN A 132 31.33 -14.56 -5.93
C GLN A 132 32.21 -15.14 -4.82
N GLU A 133 33.37 -15.71 -5.15
CA GLU A 133 34.36 -16.24 -4.21
C GLU A 133 35.00 -15.12 -3.38
N ALA A 134 35.32 -13.99 -3.99
CA ALA A 134 35.73 -12.78 -3.25
C ALA A 134 34.60 -12.30 -2.32
N SER A 135 33.33 -12.37 -2.75
CA SER A 135 32.17 -12.07 -1.90
C SER A 135 32.00 -13.08 -0.76
N LEU A 136 32.43 -14.34 -0.94
CA LEU A 136 32.47 -15.36 0.11
C LEU A 136 33.63 -15.12 1.10
N LEU A 137 34.77 -14.61 0.64
CA LEU A 137 35.88 -14.16 1.51
C LEU A 137 35.52 -12.88 2.28
N ILE A 138 34.68 -12.02 1.70
CA ILE A 138 34.06 -10.84 2.35
C ILE A 138 33.06 -11.25 3.44
N ASN A 139 32.52 -12.48 3.39
CA ASN A 139 31.61 -13.02 4.41
C ASN A 139 32.32 -13.80 5.53
N ASN A 140 33.65 -13.68 5.69
CA ASN A 140 34.35 -14.24 6.83
C ASN A 140 34.39 -13.22 8.00
N PRO A 141 33.59 -13.39 9.07
CA PRO A 141 33.52 -12.45 10.20
C PRO A 141 34.82 -12.30 11.00
N ASN A 142 35.88 -13.06 10.66
CA ASN A 142 37.17 -13.01 11.35
C ASN A 142 38.21 -12.06 10.70
N SER A 143 37.84 -11.26 9.70
CA SER A 143 38.72 -10.18 9.19
C SER A 143 38.46 -8.88 9.95
N SER A 144 39.33 -8.54 10.90
CA SER A 144 39.28 -7.29 11.66
C SER A 144 39.25 -6.02 10.78
N SER A 145 39.80 -6.11 9.56
CA SER A 145 39.83 -5.02 8.57
C SER A 145 38.47 -4.77 7.89
N TYR A 146 37.68 -5.81 7.64
CA TYR A 146 36.36 -5.66 7.00
C TYR A 146 35.30 -5.14 7.98
N SER A 147 35.28 -5.64 9.22
CA SER A 147 34.42 -5.08 10.27
C SER A 147 34.71 -3.59 10.45
N ALA A 148 35.98 -3.20 10.56
CA ALA A 148 36.37 -1.80 10.72
C ALA A 148 35.93 -0.91 9.55
N LEU A 149 36.00 -1.40 8.30
CA LEU A 149 35.54 -0.64 7.14
C LEU A 149 34.00 -0.52 7.09
N LEU A 150 33.30 -1.58 7.46
CA LEU A 150 31.83 -1.58 7.55
C LEU A 150 31.37 -0.59 8.62
N ASP A 151 31.98 -0.66 9.79
CA ASP A 151 31.73 0.23 10.93
C ASP A 151 31.97 1.70 10.55
N SER A 152 33.07 1.99 9.85
CA SER A 152 33.38 3.35 9.37
C SER A 152 32.34 3.89 8.35
N ARG A 153 31.82 3.03 7.46
CA ARG A 153 30.78 3.44 6.50
C ARG A 153 29.45 3.71 7.18
N LEU A 154 29.07 2.88 8.15
CA LEU A 154 27.85 3.04 8.94
C LEU A 154 27.93 4.30 9.81
N GLU A 155 29.07 4.53 10.47
CA GLU A 155 29.35 5.74 11.25
C GLU A 155 29.27 7.00 10.40
N ARG A 156 29.84 6.98 9.17
CA ARG A 156 29.73 8.12 8.25
C ARG A 156 28.28 8.42 7.86
N LEU A 157 27.46 7.39 7.61
CA LEU A 157 26.05 7.59 7.29
C LEU A 157 25.28 8.18 8.47
N ASP A 158 25.56 7.70 9.68
CA ASP A 158 24.97 8.22 10.92
C ASP A 158 25.36 9.68 11.13
N LEU A 159 26.65 10.03 11.03
CA LEU A 159 27.12 11.41 11.17
C LEU A 159 26.48 12.38 10.15
N LEU A 160 26.31 11.93 8.89
CA LEU A 160 25.63 12.73 7.88
C LEU A 160 24.14 12.91 8.19
N ALA A 161 23.47 11.86 8.67
CA ALA A 161 22.09 11.92 9.11
C ALA A 161 21.92 12.91 10.28
N LEU A 162 22.84 12.90 11.25
CA LEU A 162 22.86 13.84 12.38
C LEU A 162 23.05 15.30 11.94
N ARG A 163 23.95 15.55 10.98
CA ARG A 163 24.25 16.90 10.47
C ARG A 163 23.05 17.50 9.74
N GLU A 164 22.32 16.68 8.99
CA GLU A 164 21.23 17.11 8.12
C GLU A 164 19.84 17.02 8.78
N GLY A 165 19.69 16.25 9.86
CA GLY A 165 18.48 16.18 10.66
C GLY A 165 18.06 17.56 11.19
N ALA A 166 16.75 17.86 11.11
CA ALA A 166 16.19 19.08 11.67
C ALA A 166 16.15 19.00 13.21
N ILE A 167 15.70 17.86 13.72
CA ILE A 167 15.69 17.52 15.15
C ILE A 167 16.94 16.68 15.43
N ARG A 168 17.67 17.06 16.48
CA ARG A 168 18.80 16.30 17.02
C ARG A 168 18.43 15.74 18.40
N VAL A 169 18.61 14.44 18.54
CA VAL A 169 18.33 13.65 19.75
C VAL A 169 19.33 12.50 19.83
N ASP A 170 19.64 12.08 21.04
CA ASP A 170 20.51 10.93 21.27
C ASP A 170 19.69 9.63 21.16
N ALA A 171 20.28 8.58 20.58
CA ALA A 171 19.67 7.27 20.48
C ALA A 171 19.66 6.58 21.84
N LYS A 172 20.78 6.58 22.56
CA LYS A 172 20.84 6.08 23.94
C LYS A 172 20.38 7.15 24.93
N PRO A 173 19.69 6.78 26.01
CA PRO A 173 19.37 5.42 26.45
C PRO A 173 18.09 4.81 25.84
N TRP A 174 17.44 5.46 24.88
CA TRP A 174 16.13 5.07 24.36
C TRP A 174 16.14 3.85 23.45
N THR A 175 17.20 3.68 22.67
CA THR A 175 17.37 2.55 21.78
C THR A 175 18.85 2.26 21.53
N ALA A 176 19.14 1.01 21.21
CA ALA A 176 20.45 0.56 20.74
C ALA A 176 20.40 0.03 19.29
N VAL A 177 19.26 0.15 18.61
CA VAL A 177 19.05 -0.38 17.25
C VAL A 177 19.87 0.41 16.22
N ALA A 178 20.02 1.72 16.40
CA ALA A 178 20.80 2.60 15.52
C ALA A 178 21.51 3.71 16.31
N GLY A 179 22.37 4.46 15.62
CA GLY A 179 23.07 5.63 16.19
C GLY A 179 22.22 6.89 16.24
N ASP A 180 22.77 7.93 16.88
CA ASP A 180 22.10 9.20 17.16
C ASP A 180 21.64 9.89 15.87
N GLY A 181 22.43 9.77 14.79
CA GLY A 181 22.11 10.37 13.51
C GLY A 181 20.92 9.75 12.81
N ILE A 182 20.88 8.41 12.72
CA ILE A 182 19.74 7.70 12.13
C ILE A 182 18.48 7.93 12.97
N VAL A 183 18.56 7.85 14.29
CA VAL A 183 17.41 8.13 15.17
C VAL A 183 16.93 9.58 14.99
N SER A 184 17.85 10.54 14.94
CA SER A 184 17.54 11.95 14.67
C SER A 184 16.84 12.17 13.32
N GLU A 185 17.30 11.50 12.25
CA GLU A 185 16.67 11.55 10.92
C GLU A 185 15.24 11.01 10.97
N LEU A 186 15.02 9.87 11.64
CA LEU A 186 13.70 9.24 11.76
C LEU A 186 12.72 10.08 12.59
N ILE A 187 13.15 10.58 13.76
CA ILE A 187 12.33 11.45 14.61
C ILE A 187 12.02 12.77 13.89
N SER A 188 12.99 13.36 13.18
CA SER A 188 12.75 14.54 12.34
C SER A 188 11.68 14.29 11.29
N SER A 189 11.78 13.14 10.62
CA SER A 189 10.89 12.76 9.53
C SER A 189 9.46 12.51 10.07
N PHE A 190 9.32 11.82 11.20
CA PHE A 190 8.02 11.61 11.84
C PHE A 190 7.26 12.93 12.10
N PHE A 191 7.92 13.92 12.72
CA PHE A 191 7.28 15.20 13.02
C PHE A 191 7.08 16.11 11.80
N ASN A 192 7.84 15.91 10.72
CA ASN A 192 7.66 16.65 9.49
C ASN A 192 6.41 16.22 8.71
N TRP A 193 6.07 14.94 8.75
CA TRP A 193 5.13 14.35 7.80
C TRP A 193 3.95 13.64 8.48
N ASP A 194 4.22 12.79 9.48
CA ASP A 194 3.22 11.89 10.04
C ASP A 194 2.45 12.56 11.20
N ASP A 195 3.13 13.13 12.19
CA ASP A 195 2.49 13.85 13.33
C ASP A 195 1.67 15.07 12.88
N ALA A 196 2.08 15.70 11.78
CA ALA A 196 1.52 16.95 11.30
C ALA A 196 -0.01 16.87 11.13
N PHE A 197 -0.51 15.73 10.63
CA PHE A 197 -1.92 15.53 10.28
C PHE A 197 -2.39 14.07 10.37
N TYR A 198 -1.51 13.08 10.17
CA TYR A 198 -1.89 11.67 10.10
C TYR A 198 -1.90 10.99 11.49
N LEU A 199 -0.90 11.30 12.33
CA LEU A 199 -0.72 10.75 13.69
C LEU A 199 -0.63 11.86 14.75
N PRO A 200 -1.58 12.81 14.85
CA PRO A 200 -1.44 14.03 15.66
C PRO A 200 -1.69 13.81 17.16
N PHE A 201 -1.47 12.59 17.67
CA PHE A 201 -1.72 12.22 19.07
C PHE A 201 -0.50 12.39 19.98
N LEU A 202 0.62 12.91 19.46
CA LEU A 202 1.80 13.25 20.25
C LEU A 202 1.90 14.77 20.47
N ASP A 203 2.41 15.14 21.65
CA ASP A 203 2.91 16.49 21.88
C ASP A 203 4.42 16.48 21.65
N ARG A 204 4.83 17.10 20.54
CA ARG A 204 6.23 17.10 20.11
C ARG A 204 7.17 17.73 21.13
N GLU A 205 6.78 18.85 21.72
CA GLU A 205 7.64 19.57 22.67
C GLU A 205 7.89 18.71 23.91
N ALA A 206 6.81 18.19 24.51
CA ALA A 206 6.90 17.37 25.71
C ALA A 206 7.72 16.09 25.47
N PHE A 207 7.55 15.45 24.31
CA PHE A 207 8.32 14.28 23.91
C PHE A 207 9.82 14.60 23.72
N LEU A 208 10.14 15.64 22.94
CA LEU A 208 11.53 15.98 22.62
C LEU A 208 12.32 16.50 23.82
N GLU A 209 11.68 17.26 24.71
CA GLU A 209 12.29 17.70 25.97
C GLU A 209 12.76 16.50 26.81
N GLU A 210 11.90 15.49 26.97
CA GLU A 210 12.25 14.30 27.75
C GLU A 210 13.24 13.41 27.04
N MET A 211 13.12 13.24 25.71
CA MET A 211 14.08 12.48 24.92
C MET A 211 15.49 13.08 25.06
N ARG A 212 15.63 14.41 24.98
CA ARG A 212 16.91 15.10 25.16
C ARG A 212 17.43 15.07 26.59
N ALA A 213 16.53 15.00 27.59
CA ALA A 213 16.94 14.88 28.99
C ALA A 213 17.59 13.51 29.29
N GLY A 214 17.31 12.48 28.47
CA GLY A 214 17.95 11.17 28.58
C GLY A 214 17.65 10.40 29.88
N ASN A 215 16.64 10.80 30.65
CA ASN A 215 16.30 10.18 31.93
C ASN A 215 15.04 9.29 31.81
N VAL A 216 15.26 8.03 31.42
CA VAL A 216 14.18 7.04 31.23
C VAL A 216 13.33 6.84 32.49
N ALA A 217 13.92 6.92 33.69
CA ALA A 217 13.22 6.67 34.93
C ALA A 217 12.24 7.80 35.32
N ALA A 218 12.55 9.04 34.94
CA ALA A 218 11.74 10.21 35.28
C ALA A 218 10.76 10.65 34.16
N ALA A 219 10.98 10.17 32.93
CA ALA A 219 10.18 10.54 31.77
C ALA A 219 8.71 10.07 31.89
N LYS A 220 7.78 10.93 31.49
CA LYS A 220 6.32 10.68 31.52
C LYS A 220 5.71 10.53 30.14
N TYR A 221 6.33 11.15 29.14
CA TYR A 221 5.84 11.31 27.77
C TYR A 221 6.81 10.72 26.72
N CYS A 222 8.05 10.38 27.11
CA CYS A 222 9.00 9.65 26.27
C CYS A 222 9.41 8.33 26.93
N THR A 223 9.28 7.21 26.20
CA THR A 223 9.76 5.90 26.65
C THR A 223 10.56 5.22 25.55
N PRO A 224 11.48 4.28 25.89
CA PRO A 224 12.13 3.43 24.91
C PRO A 224 11.13 2.75 23.96
N PHE A 225 9.99 2.27 24.49
CA PHE A 225 8.94 1.66 23.69
C PHE A 225 8.43 2.62 22.61
N LEU A 226 8.03 3.83 23.01
CA LEU A 226 7.50 4.84 22.09
C LEU A 226 8.54 5.27 21.04
N VAL A 227 9.80 5.49 21.43
CA VAL A 227 10.87 5.86 20.50
C VAL A 227 11.06 4.79 19.42
N ASN A 228 11.15 3.51 19.81
CA ASN A 228 11.30 2.42 18.85
C ASN A 228 10.06 2.25 17.96
N ALA A 229 8.84 2.46 18.49
CA ALA A 229 7.62 2.43 17.71
C ALA A 229 7.58 3.55 16.65
N ILE A 230 7.98 4.78 17.00
CA ILE A 230 8.08 5.91 16.07
C ILE A 230 9.09 5.60 14.95
N CYS A 231 10.29 5.13 15.31
CA CYS A 231 11.31 4.77 14.33
C CYS A 231 10.86 3.64 13.38
N ALA A 232 10.15 2.64 13.90
CA ALA A 232 9.61 1.54 13.11
C ALA A 232 8.52 2.00 12.13
N ASP A 233 7.56 2.80 12.59
CA ASP A 233 6.47 3.34 11.76
C ASP A 233 7.04 4.17 10.62
N ARG A 234 8.00 5.06 10.94
CA ARG A 234 8.61 5.91 9.92
C ARG A 234 9.41 5.14 8.87
N LEU A 235 10.05 4.03 9.24
CA LEU A 235 10.78 3.23 8.26
C LEU A 235 9.86 2.49 7.30
N LEU A 236 8.68 2.08 7.76
CA LEU A 236 7.70 1.36 6.93
C LEU A 236 6.93 2.28 5.99
N THR A 237 6.60 3.50 6.42
CA THR A 237 6.04 4.53 5.52
C THR A 237 7.03 4.96 4.42
N VAL A 238 8.32 4.60 4.54
CA VAL A 238 9.43 5.00 3.66
C VAL A 238 10.06 3.82 2.89
N SER A 239 9.54 2.60 3.03
CA SER A 239 10.19 1.36 2.54
C SER A 239 10.11 1.09 1.03
N SER A 240 9.59 2.01 0.22
CA SER A 240 9.53 1.80 -1.24
C SER A 240 10.87 2.09 -1.93
N ALA A 241 11.27 1.29 -2.92
CA ALA A 241 12.59 1.33 -3.57
C ALA A 241 13.01 2.70 -4.19
N LEU A 242 12.17 3.75 -4.15
CA LEU A 242 12.36 5.02 -4.85
C LEU A 242 12.57 6.27 -3.95
N GLN A 243 12.54 6.16 -2.61
CA GLN A 243 12.44 7.32 -1.72
C GLN A 243 13.75 8.07 -1.32
N TYR A 244 13.71 9.42 -1.23
CA TYR A 244 14.87 10.32 -1.00
C TYR A 244 15.15 10.68 0.48
N THR A 245 14.14 10.77 1.35
CA THR A 245 14.23 11.38 2.70
C THR A 245 14.91 10.52 3.76
N CYS A 246 14.96 9.19 3.59
CA CYS A 246 15.76 8.28 4.43
C CYS A 246 16.77 7.48 3.59
N ARG A 247 17.35 8.10 2.55
CA ARG A 247 18.40 7.47 1.71
C ARG A 247 19.53 6.88 2.54
N ARG A 248 19.90 7.57 3.62
CA ARG A 248 20.97 7.14 4.52
C ARG A 248 20.54 5.96 5.34
N THR A 249 19.33 5.99 5.91
CA THR A 249 18.81 4.84 6.65
C THR A 249 18.65 3.61 5.75
N ARG A 250 18.27 3.76 4.48
CA ARG A 250 18.29 2.66 3.51
C ARG A 250 19.70 2.17 3.17
N ALA A 251 20.62 3.09 2.93
CA ALA A 251 22.02 2.74 2.70
C ALA A 251 22.59 2.00 3.92
N PHE A 252 22.21 2.42 5.14
CA PHE A 252 22.55 1.76 6.39
C PHE A 252 21.98 0.34 6.43
N SER A 253 20.69 0.14 6.17
CA SER A 253 20.07 -1.20 6.09
C SER A 253 20.73 -2.08 5.03
N GLY A 254 21.03 -1.53 3.86
CA GLY A 254 21.69 -2.25 2.76
C GLY A 254 23.13 -2.67 3.09
N ILE A 255 23.89 -1.80 3.76
CA ILE A 255 25.27 -2.06 4.18
C ILE A 255 25.30 -3.05 5.35
N SER A 256 24.45 -2.84 6.36
CA SER A 256 24.35 -3.71 7.53
C SER A 256 23.68 -5.06 7.24
N LYS A 257 23.03 -5.22 6.08
CA LYS A 257 22.17 -6.36 5.71
C LYS A 257 21.03 -6.61 6.71
N LYS A 258 20.66 -5.59 7.47
CA LYS A 258 19.63 -5.63 8.49
C LYS A 258 18.42 -4.83 8.01
N ASP A 259 17.23 -5.37 8.21
CA ASP A 259 16.01 -4.59 8.03
C ASP A 259 15.76 -3.78 9.31
N LEU A 260 16.22 -2.54 9.32
CA LEU A 260 16.03 -1.64 10.45
C LEU A 260 14.55 -1.46 10.83
N ALA A 261 13.61 -1.53 9.88
CA ALA A 261 12.20 -1.42 10.19
C ALA A 261 11.73 -2.58 11.07
N ASP A 262 12.20 -3.79 10.75
CA ASP A 262 11.97 -4.98 11.57
C ASP A 262 12.71 -4.95 12.90
N GLU A 263 13.95 -4.43 12.94
CA GLU A 263 14.70 -4.32 14.20
C GLU A 263 14.01 -3.38 15.20
N PHE A 264 13.64 -2.17 14.77
CA PHE A 264 12.90 -1.23 15.60
C PHE A 264 11.52 -1.78 16.01
N PHE A 265 10.80 -2.44 15.09
CA PHE A 265 9.51 -3.05 15.41
C PHE A 265 9.62 -4.19 16.43
N ASN A 266 10.65 -5.03 16.30
CA ASN A 266 10.90 -6.12 17.24
C ASN A 266 11.34 -5.61 18.62
N GLU A 267 12.19 -4.59 18.68
CA GLU A 267 12.57 -3.96 19.94
C GLU A 267 11.36 -3.29 20.60
N ALA A 268 10.50 -2.60 19.84
CA ALA A 268 9.26 -2.03 20.35
C ALA A 268 8.35 -3.10 20.97
N LYS A 269 8.13 -4.25 20.31
CA LYS A 269 7.33 -5.36 20.87
C LYS A 269 7.93 -5.93 22.16
N LYS A 270 9.26 -6.10 22.19
CA LYS A 270 9.97 -6.58 23.38
C LYS A 270 9.80 -5.59 24.54
N LEU A 271 9.94 -4.29 24.28
CA LEU A 271 9.77 -3.24 25.28
C LEU A 271 8.31 -3.17 25.78
N LEU A 272 7.33 -3.30 24.89
CA LEU A 272 5.92 -3.40 25.27
C LEU A 272 5.65 -4.60 26.20
N HIS A 273 6.28 -5.74 25.94
CA HIS A 273 6.18 -6.90 26.83
C HIS A 273 6.78 -6.61 28.22
N LEU A 274 7.90 -5.89 28.28
CA LEU A 274 8.53 -5.46 29.53
C LEU A 274 7.71 -4.42 30.30
N GLU A 275 6.88 -3.61 29.62
CA GLU A 275 5.92 -2.72 30.28
C GLU A 275 4.83 -3.49 31.05
N ASN A 276 4.65 -4.78 30.77
CA ASN A 276 3.80 -5.72 31.52
C ASN A 276 2.37 -5.18 31.76
N GLY A 277 1.75 -4.62 30.72
CA GLY A 277 0.38 -4.09 30.78
C GLY A 277 0.23 -2.76 31.52
N ARG A 278 1.34 -2.04 31.79
CA ARG A 278 1.30 -0.70 32.39
C ARG A 278 0.49 0.25 31.50
N VAL A 279 -0.57 0.83 32.08
CA VAL A 279 -1.36 1.88 31.42
C VAL A 279 -0.62 3.21 31.53
N SER A 280 -0.21 3.77 30.39
CA SER A 280 0.45 5.07 30.32
C SER A 280 0.18 5.77 28.98
N ILE A 281 0.37 7.10 28.93
CA ILE A 281 0.23 7.87 27.68
C ILE A 281 1.17 7.32 26.59
N PRO A 282 2.49 7.13 26.83
CA PRO A 282 3.39 6.53 25.84
C PRO A 282 2.99 5.13 25.40
N THR A 283 2.42 4.31 26.29
CA THR A 283 1.96 2.96 25.94
C THR A 283 0.79 3.01 24.95
N VAL A 284 -0.19 3.88 25.19
CA VAL A 284 -1.32 4.09 24.26
C VAL A 284 -0.79 4.58 22.91
N GLN A 285 0.05 5.61 22.90
CA GLN A 285 0.63 6.17 21.67
C GLN A 285 1.45 5.12 20.88
N GLY A 286 2.27 4.33 21.58
CA GLY A 286 3.08 3.28 20.97
C GLY A 286 2.23 2.13 20.41
N LEU A 287 1.17 1.71 21.11
CA LEU A 287 0.22 0.70 20.59
C LEU A 287 -0.51 1.20 19.34
N THR A 288 -0.91 2.48 19.30
CA THR A 288 -1.48 3.10 18.10
C THR A 288 -0.50 3.08 16.92
N LEU A 289 0.78 3.34 17.15
CA LEU A 289 1.83 3.21 16.13
C LEU A 289 2.04 1.76 15.68
N LEU A 290 2.08 0.79 16.60
CA LEU A 290 2.17 -0.63 16.23
C LEU A 290 0.97 -1.08 15.39
N PHE A 291 -0.21 -0.53 15.65
CA PHE A 291 -1.38 -0.75 14.82
C PHE A 291 -1.21 -0.16 13.41
N SER A 292 -0.77 1.10 13.30
CA SER A 292 -0.43 1.75 12.03
C SER A 292 0.56 0.91 11.20
N ILE A 293 1.63 0.44 11.85
CA ILE A 293 2.62 -0.48 11.28
C ILE A 293 1.97 -1.77 10.76
N ALA A 294 1.09 -2.39 11.54
CA ALA A 294 0.41 -3.62 11.13
C ALA A 294 -0.48 -3.39 9.90
N CYS A 295 -1.15 -2.24 9.80
CA CYS A 295 -1.91 -1.85 8.61
C CYS A 295 -1.02 -1.71 7.38
N TYR A 296 0.16 -1.08 7.51
CA TYR A 296 1.10 -0.97 6.38
C TYR A 296 1.67 -2.31 5.94
N ARG A 297 1.91 -3.20 6.90
CA ARG A 297 2.41 -4.54 6.66
C ARG A 297 1.35 -5.51 6.19
N GLY A 298 0.06 -5.17 6.25
CA GLY A 298 -1.06 -6.09 5.99
C GLY A 298 -1.11 -7.28 6.95
N THR A 299 -0.68 -7.10 8.20
CA THR A 299 -0.65 -8.14 9.25
C THR A 299 -1.78 -7.93 10.27
N ASP A 300 -3.00 -8.01 9.76
CA ASP A 300 -4.21 -7.43 10.35
C ASP A 300 -4.68 -8.10 11.66
N LYS A 301 -4.53 -9.43 11.77
CA LYS A 301 -4.91 -10.19 12.99
C LYS A 301 -4.13 -9.70 14.23
N LEU A 302 -2.86 -9.32 14.05
CA LEU A 302 -2.05 -8.72 15.11
C LEU A 302 -2.35 -7.22 15.28
N GLY A 303 -2.62 -6.51 14.19
CA GLY A 303 -3.01 -5.10 14.22
C GLY A 303 -4.23 -4.85 15.10
N GLY A 304 -5.31 -5.61 14.90
CA GLY A 304 -6.55 -5.45 15.68
C GLY A 304 -6.33 -5.50 17.19
N LEU A 305 -5.42 -6.35 17.66
CA LEU A 305 -5.09 -6.47 19.09
C LEU A 305 -4.41 -5.21 19.63
N TYR A 306 -3.51 -4.59 18.86
CA TYR A 306 -2.86 -3.34 19.27
C TYR A 306 -3.86 -2.19 19.35
N ARG A 307 -4.79 -2.08 18.38
CA ARG A 307 -5.86 -1.07 18.39
C ARG A 307 -6.78 -1.23 19.61
N ILE A 308 -7.30 -2.44 19.84
CA ILE A 308 -8.18 -2.72 20.98
C ILE A 308 -7.45 -2.40 22.30
N SER A 309 -6.22 -2.88 22.44
CA SER A 309 -5.41 -2.62 23.64
C SER A 309 -5.15 -1.13 23.85
N ALA A 310 -4.84 -0.38 22.79
CA ALA A 310 -4.64 1.06 22.86
C ALA A 310 -5.89 1.78 23.38
N TYR A 311 -7.07 1.39 22.89
CA TYR A 311 -8.33 2.06 23.24
C TYR A 311 -8.80 1.67 24.64
N ASP A 312 -8.67 0.39 25.02
CA ASP A 312 -8.93 -0.06 26.38
C ASP A 312 -8.03 0.68 27.39
N MET A 313 -6.74 0.84 27.08
CA MET A 313 -5.82 1.61 27.92
C MET A 313 -6.12 3.11 27.92
N PHE A 314 -6.54 3.68 26.78
CA PHE A 314 -6.97 5.07 26.68
C PHE A 314 -8.21 5.34 27.57
N HIS A 315 -9.19 4.45 27.55
CA HIS A 315 -10.36 4.54 28.44
C HIS A 315 -9.96 4.42 29.92
N GLN A 316 -9.01 3.53 30.26
CA GLN A 316 -8.49 3.38 31.62
C GLN A 316 -7.72 4.61 32.12
N LEU A 317 -7.01 5.33 31.24
CA LEU A 317 -6.36 6.60 31.61
C LEU A 317 -7.37 7.65 32.10
N ASN A 318 -8.61 7.60 31.58
CA ASN A 318 -9.67 8.56 31.87
C ASN A 318 -9.16 10.01 31.70
N VAL A 319 -8.83 10.34 30.45
CA VAL A 319 -8.19 11.61 30.07
C VAL A 319 -9.04 12.82 30.49
N ASP A 320 -10.37 12.73 30.46
CA ASP A 320 -11.26 13.78 30.96
C ASP A 320 -11.05 14.05 32.46
N ALA A 321 -10.97 13.00 33.28
CA ALA A 321 -10.68 13.15 34.70
C ALA A 321 -9.24 13.64 34.96
N MET A 322 -8.26 13.20 34.16
CA MET A 322 -6.90 13.73 34.22
C MET A 322 -6.88 15.24 33.93
N TYR A 323 -7.56 15.66 32.87
CA TYR A 323 -7.62 17.05 32.46
C TYR A 323 -8.35 17.91 33.51
N ALA A 324 -9.45 17.42 34.06
CA ALA A 324 -10.21 18.13 35.11
C ALA A 324 -9.35 18.45 36.33
N ARG A 325 -8.42 17.57 36.72
CA ARG A 325 -7.50 17.80 37.86
C ARG A 325 -6.49 18.92 37.63
N VAL A 326 -6.14 19.16 36.37
CA VAL A 326 -5.11 20.15 35.99
C VAL A 326 -5.69 21.36 35.26
N LYS A 327 -7.02 21.44 35.11
CA LYS A 327 -7.70 22.45 34.31
C LYS A 327 -7.35 23.88 34.75
N ASP A 328 -7.39 24.11 36.05
CA ASP A 328 -7.24 25.45 36.63
C ASP A 328 -5.81 25.73 37.16
N ASP A 329 -4.88 24.77 37.05
CA ASP A 329 -3.49 24.94 37.49
C ASP A 329 -2.68 25.73 36.44
N PRO A 330 -2.23 26.96 36.73
CA PRO A 330 -1.47 27.77 35.77
C PRO A 330 -0.15 27.10 35.33
N LEU A 331 0.45 26.25 36.16
CA LEU A 331 1.72 25.57 35.86
C LEU A 331 1.53 24.31 35.00
N ALA A 332 0.31 23.77 34.92
CA ALA A 332 0.02 22.54 34.19
C ALA A 332 -0.28 22.75 32.70
N ALA A 333 0.15 23.86 32.10
CA ALA A 333 -0.08 24.15 30.68
C ALA A 333 0.45 23.03 29.77
N ARG A 334 1.65 22.51 30.04
CA ARG A 334 2.27 21.40 29.31
C ARG A 334 1.41 20.13 29.40
N GLU A 335 0.94 19.78 30.60
CA GLU A 335 0.11 18.60 30.80
C GLU A 335 -1.25 18.71 30.10
N ARG A 336 -1.90 19.88 30.16
CA ARG A 336 -3.13 20.15 29.40
C ARG A 336 -2.94 19.99 27.89
N ARG A 337 -1.81 20.45 27.33
CA ARG A 337 -1.48 20.27 25.90
C ARG A 337 -1.34 18.79 25.54
N VAL A 338 -0.59 18.02 26.34
CA VAL A 338 -0.39 16.58 26.12
C VAL A 338 -1.72 15.83 26.15
N LEU A 339 -2.55 16.05 27.16
CA LEU A 339 -3.85 15.38 27.29
C LEU A 339 -4.79 15.75 26.13
N SER A 340 -4.80 17.04 25.75
CA SER A 340 -5.56 17.52 24.60
C SER A 340 -5.08 16.91 23.28
N ARG A 341 -3.77 16.83 23.05
CA ARG A 341 -3.17 16.21 21.86
C ARG A 341 -3.52 14.73 21.79
N LEU A 342 -3.38 14.00 22.90
CA LEU A 342 -3.70 12.58 22.96
C LEU A 342 -5.17 12.33 22.58
N ALA A 343 -6.12 13.00 23.25
CA ALA A 343 -7.54 12.72 23.04
C ALA A 343 -8.01 13.13 21.64
N TRP A 344 -7.74 14.37 21.22
CA TRP A 344 -8.15 14.86 19.90
C TRP A 344 -7.37 14.17 18.78
N GLY A 345 -6.10 13.85 18.99
CA GLY A 345 -5.28 13.16 18.00
C GLY A 345 -5.72 11.70 17.78
N LEU A 346 -6.09 10.98 18.84
CA LEU A 346 -6.64 9.62 18.69
C LEU A 346 -8.02 9.64 18.03
N PHE A 347 -8.86 10.63 18.32
CA PHE A 347 -10.13 10.83 17.61
C PHE A 347 -9.92 11.07 16.11
N LEU A 348 -8.94 11.90 15.75
CA LEU A 348 -8.55 12.15 14.35
C LEU A 348 -7.98 10.90 13.67
N PHE A 349 -7.17 10.12 14.40
CA PHE A 349 -6.56 8.90 13.89
C PHE A 349 -7.61 7.81 13.63
N GLU A 350 -8.53 7.57 14.56
CA GLU A 350 -9.56 6.54 14.45
C GLU A 350 -10.41 6.68 13.18
N ARG A 351 -10.65 7.90 12.72
CA ARG A 351 -11.25 8.17 11.41
C ARG A 351 -10.45 7.54 10.25
N PHE A 352 -9.14 7.75 10.21
CA PHE A 352 -8.28 7.11 9.19
C PHE A 352 -8.37 5.60 9.24
N VAL A 353 -8.44 5.05 10.45
CA VAL A 353 -8.58 3.61 10.65
C VAL A 353 -9.89 3.09 10.08
N LEU A 354 -11.01 3.77 10.30
CA LEU A 354 -12.30 3.40 9.71
C LEU A 354 -12.33 3.54 8.19
N ALA A 355 -11.50 4.40 7.59
CA ALA A 355 -11.36 4.50 6.14
C ALA A 355 -10.48 3.38 5.53
N LEU A 356 -9.53 2.85 6.28
CA LEU A 356 -8.55 1.86 5.79
C LEU A 356 -8.83 0.42 6.25
N THR A 357 -9.60 0.22 7.33
CA THR A 357 -9.91 -1.10 7.91
C THR A 357 -11.41 -1.38 7.91
N PRO A 358 -11.87 -2.40 7.16
CA PRO A 358 -13.17 -3.02 7.38
C PRO A 358 -13.29 -3.50 8.83
N ALA A 359 -14.10 -2.83 9.66
CA ALA A 359 -14.30 -3.29 11.02
C ALA A 359 -14.91 -4.71 11.04
N ILE A 360 -14.25 -5.60 11.77
CA ILE A 360 -14.77 -6.88 12.22
C ILE A 360 -15.92 -6.59 13.19
N SER A 361 -17.13 -6.44 12.68
CA SER A 361 -18.34 -6.54 13.49
C SER A 361 -19.38 -7.40 12.76
N SER A 362 -19.00 -8.64 12.51
CA SER A 362 -19.92 -9.72 12.14
C SER A 362 -20.73 -10.26 13.34
N LEU A 363 -20.66 -9.61 14.52
CA LEU A 363 -21.30 -10.08 15.74
C LEU A 363 -22.74 -9.61 15.97
N VAL A 364 -23.31 -8.75 15.11
CA VAL A 364 -24.71 -8.28 15.28
C VAL A 364 -25.42 -8.10 13.93
N LEU A 365 -25.95 -9.21 13.37
CA LEU A 365 -27.25 -9.39 12.64
C LEU A 365 -27.71 -8.36 11.54
N PRO A 366 -28.88 -8.54 10.88
CA PRO A 366 -29.33 -9.58 9.92
C PRO A 366 -29.68 -9.02 8.51
N ARG A 367 -29.99 -9.94 7.56
CA ARG A 367 -30.29 -9.68 6.13
C ARG A 367 -31.66 -9.04 5.87
N LEU A 368 -31.72 -8.20 4.83
CA LEU A 368 -32.94 -7.87 4.07
C LEU A 368 -32.82 -8.38 2.62
N ASP A 369 -33.93 -8.94 2.12
CA ASP A 369 -34.06 -9.53 0.79
C ASP A 369 -34.22 -8.46 -0.30
N GLY A 370 -33.51 -8.65 -1.43
CA GLY A 370 -33.81 -8.00 -2.71
C GLY A 370 -33.23 -6.59 -2.89
N LEU A 371 -32.14 -6.50 -3.67
CA LEU A 371 -31.48 -5.26 -4.14
C LEU A 371 -30.88 -4.35 -3.06
N THR A 372 -29.70 -4.70 -2.54
CA THR A 372 -28.46 -3.88 -2.62
C THR A 372 -27.36 -4.58 -1.82
N ILE A 373 -26.25 -4.87 -2.48
CA ILE A 373 -25.03 -5.27 -1.80
C ILE A 373 -24.40 -3.97 -1.31
N GLN A 374 -24.69 -3.57 -0.08
CA GLN A 374 -23.88 -2.55 0.57
C GLN A 374 -22.47 -3.12 0.67
N SER A 375 -21.55 -2.57 -0.13
CA SER A 375 -20.12 -2.90 -0.08
C SER A 375 -19.63 -2.76 1.37
N ILE A 376 -18.61 -3.53 1.75
CA ILE A 376 -17.85 -3.33 2.99
C ILE A 376 -17.52 -1.84 3.22
N VAL A 377 -17.31 -1.10 2.12
CA VAL A 377 -17.06 0.34 2.11
C VAL A 377 -18.32 1.17 2.44
N GLY A 378 -19.51 0.73 2.03
CA GLY A 378 -20.77 1.34 2.47
C GLY A 378 -20.91 1.21 3.98
N TYR A 379 -20.63 0.02 4.52
CA TYR A 379 -20.65 -0.26 5.96
C TYR A 379 -19.64 0.57 6.77
N MET A 380 -18.40 0.73 6.28
CA MET A 380 -17.35 1.52 6.95
C MET A 380 -17.75 2.98 7.20
N TYR A 381 -18.61 3.56 6.35
CA TYR A 381 -19.04 4.97 6.47
C TYR A 381 -20.36 5.14 7.21
N LEU A 382 -20.95 4.03 7.67
CA LEU A 382 -22.15 3.97 8.50
C LEU A 382 -21.80 3.60 9.95
N GLN A 383 -20.54 3.25 10.24
CA GLN A 383 -20.07 3.02 11.59
C GLN A 383 -19.47 4.29 12.19
N GLN A 384 -19.91 4.58 13.41
CA GLN A 384 -19.37 5.65 14.22
C GLN A 384 -17.98 5.28 14.76
N SER A 385 -17.11 6.28 14.91
CA SER A 385 -15.79 6.15 15.56
C SER A 385 -15.90 5.50 16.94
N LEU A 386 -15.01 4.53 17.24
CA LEU A 386 -14.95 3.90 18.57
C LEU A 386 -14.53 4.91 19.65
N ILE A 387 -13.78 5.94 19.25
CA ILE A 387 -13.44 7.08 20.09
C ILE A 387 -14.44 8.20 19.78
N PRO A 388 -15.29 8.62 20.72
CA PRO A 388 -16.19 9.75 20.50
C PRO A 388 -15.42 11.08 20.51
N PRO A 389 -16.03 12.19 20.04
CA PRO A 389 -15.47 13.53 20.17
C PRO A 389 -15.07 13.82 21.62
N PRO A 390 -13.82 14.22 21.89
CA PRO A 390 -13.36 14.54 23.23
C PRO A 390 -14.15 15.70 23.86
N GLN A 391 -14.39 15.62 25.17
CA GLN A 391 -15.09 16.68 25.91
C GLN A 391 -14.14 17.75 26.48
N ILE A 392 -12.82 17.52 26.35
CA ILE A 392 -11.79 18.46 26.82
C ILE A 392 -11.47 19.54 25.77
N PRO A 393 -11.09 20.77 26.20
CA PRO A 393 -10.67 21.83 25.30
C PRO A 393 -9.47 21.45 24.44
N ARG A 394 -9.47 21.95 23.20
CA ARG A 394 -8.30 21.90 22.31
C ARG A 394 -7.24 22.88 22.83
N CYS A 395 -6.14 22.35 23.36
CA CYS A 395 -5.03 23.11 23.93
C CYS A 395 -3.86 23.25 22.94
N PHE A 396 -4.16 23.40 21.66
CA PHE A 396 -3.19 23.64 20.60
C PHE A 396 -3.65 24.80 19.72
N GLU A 397 -2.78 25.31 18.86
CA GLU A 397 -2.93 26.59 18.17
C GLU A 397 -4.28 26.71 17.42
N PRO A 398 -5.14 27.67 17.78
CA PRO A 398 -6.37 27.94 17.05
C PRO A 398 -6.09 28.63 15.70
N PRO A 399 -7.06 28.65 14.77
CA PRO A 399 -6.92 29.43 13.55
C PRO A 399 -6.75 30.92 13.87
N PRO A 400 -5.93 31.65 13.08
CA PRO A 400 -5.80 33.08 13.25
C PRO A 400 -7.16 33.77 13.03
N PRO A 401 -7.41 34.91 13.68
CA PRO A 401 -8.64 35.67 13.46
C PRO A 401 -8.83 35.99 11.99
N ALA A 402 -10.05 35.93 11.47
CA ALA A 402 -10.33 36.22 10.05
C ALA A 402 -9.90 37.64 9.59
N LYS A 403 -9.67 38.56 10.54
CA LYS A 403 -9.18 39.93 10.30
C LYS A 403 -7.65 40.07 10.42
N ALA A 404 -6.95 39.05 10.91
CA ALA A 404 -5.50 39.03 10.84
C ALA A 404 -5.13 39.01 9.35
N GLY A 405 -4.17 39.84 8.93
CA GLY A 405 -3.71 39.88 7.55
C GLY A 405 -3.14 38.53 7.07
N PRO A 406 -2.43 38.49 5.93
CA PRO A 406 -1.85 37.24 5.45
C PRO A 406 -0.93 36.62 6.51
N VAL A 407 -1.35 35.49 7.09
CA VAL A 407 -0.55 34.72 8.05
C VAL A 407 0.36 33.79 7.25
N PRO A 408 1.69 33.95 7.37
CA PRO A 408 2.62 33.12 6.63
C PRO A 408 2.57 31.67 7.15
N ASN A 409 2.92 30.74 6.27
CA ASN A 409 3.20 29.37 6.69
C ASN A 409 4.42 29.34 7.60
N ILE A 410 4.49 28.35 8.48
CA ILE A 410 5.59 28.14 9.41
C ILE A 410 6.37 26.87 9.09
N ASP A 411 7.63 26.82 9.49
CA ASP A 411 8.44 25.61 9.48
C ASP A 411 8.14 24.73 10.70
N LEU A 412 8.83 23.60 10.79
CA LEU A 412 8.69 22.68 11.92
C LEU A 412 8.84 23.40 13.27
N PHE A 413 9.68 24.41 13.41
CA PHE A 413 9.97 25.07 14.69
C PHE A 413 9.10 26.29 14.96
N GLY A 414 8.12 26.58 14.10
CA GLY A 414 7.23 27.73 14.24
C GLY A 414 7.80 29.04 13.68
N ASN A 415 8.93 28.99 12.97
CA ASN A 415 9.46 30.16 12.26
C ASN A 415 8.77 30.33 10.90
N PRO A 416 8.78 31.51 10.27
CA PRO A 416 8.27 31.66 8.90
C PRO A 416 8.91 30.67 7.92
N HIS A 417 8.09 29.96 7.16
CA HIS A 417 8.53 29.00 6.15
C HIS A 417 9.17 29.72 4.97
N THR A 418 10.32 29.21 4.52
CA THR A 418 11.06 29.74 3.37
C THR A 418 11.52 28.60 2.46
N SER A 419 12.13 28.94 1.32
CA SER A 419 12.77 27.96 0.44
C SER A 419 13.95 27.22 1.10
N GLU A 420 14.49 27.74 2.21
CA GLU A 420 15.57 27.10 2.97
C GLU A 420 15.05 26.17 4.08
N SER A 421 13.75 26.24 4.39
CA SER A 421 13.12 25.38 5.38
C SER A 421 13.22 23.91 4.93
N ARG A 422 13.77 23.06 5.81
CA ARG A 422 13.92 21.61 5.56
C ARG A 422 12.61 20.83 5.73
N SER A 423 11.61 21.47 6.33
CA SER A 423 10.28 20.92 6.53
C SER A 423 9.32 21.42 5.47
N PRO A 424 8.19 20.71 5.26
CA PRO A 424 7.08 21.29 4.51
C PRO A 424 6.51 22.53 5.19
N PRO A 425 5.71 23.34 4.46
CA PRO A 425 4.97 24.44 5.07
C PRO A 425 3.87 23.90 5.97
N PHE A 426 3.88 24.33 7.23
CA PHE A 426 2.82 24.15 8.20
C PHE A 426 1.93 25.40 8.25
N VAL A 427 0.67 25.22 8.61
CA VAL A 427 -0.39 26.22 8.61
C VAL A 427 -0.99 26.27 10.01
N THR A 428 -0.81 27.40 10.69
CA THR A 428 -1.36 27.65 12.02
C THR A 428 -2.89 27.44 12.04
N GLY A 429 -3.37 26.66 13.00
CA GLY A 429 -4.80 26.35 13.15
C GLY A 429 -5.32 25.19 12.32
N ALA A 430 -4.51 24.57 11.45
CA ALA A 430 -4.99 23.54 10.56
C ALA A 430 -5.42 22.26 11.31
N LEU A 431 -4.64 21.81 12.30
CA LEU A 431 -5.02 20.69 13.19
C LEU A 431 -6.28 21.00 14.02
N TYR A 432 -6.41 22.25 14.47
CA TYR A 432 -7.60 22.72 15.20
C TYR A 432 -8.86 22.57 14.37
N LEU A 433 -8.79 22.96 13.11
CA LEU A 433 -9.90 22.89 12.17
C LEU A 433 -10.19 21.47 11.69
N ALA A 434 -9.18 20.60 11.61
CA ALA A 434 -9.39 19.18 11.32
C ALA A 434 -10.31 18.50 12.35
N CYS A 435 -10.25 18.94 13.61
CA CYS A 435 -11.13 18.46 14.68
C CYS A 435 -12.60 18.83 14.45
N ASP A 436 -12.89 20.01 13.88
CA ASP A 436 -14.27 20.41 13.54
C ASP A 436 -14.86 19.49 12.47
N ILE A 437 -14.13 19.28 11.38
CA ILE A 437 -14.58 18.44 10.26
C ILE A 437 -14.80 17.00 10.73
N THR A 438 -13.92 16.49 11.60
CA THR A 438 -14.05 15.12 12.13
C THR A 438 -15.24 14.99 13.08
N GLY A 439 -15.59 16.06 13.80
CA GLY A 439 -16.86 16.16 14.53
C GLY A 439 -18.06 16.06 13.60
N MET A 440 -18.07 16.84 12.50
CA MET A 440 -19.15 16.78 11.49
C MET A 440 -19.27 15.39 10.85
N LEU A 441 -18.14 14.72 10.59
CA LEU A 441 -18.12 13.35 10.07
C LEU A 441 -18.72 12.35 11.08
N TYR A 442 -18.37 12.51 12.36
CA TYR A 442 -18.92 11.68 13.43
C TYR A 442 -20.44 11.84 13.54
N GLU A 443 -20.93 13.08 13.47
CA GLU A 443 -22.36 13.39 13.47
C GLU A 443 -23.08 12.84 12.23
N SER A 444 -22.44 12.89 11.05
CA SER A 444 -23.03 12.32 9.84
C SER A 444 -23.14 10.80 9.88
N MET A 445 -22.12 10.14 10.43
CA MET A 445 -22.15 8.69 10.66
C MET A 445 -23.23 8.30 11.68
N ASP A 446 -23.36 9.05 12.77
CA ASP A 446 -24.41 8.84 13.78
C ASP A 446 -25.81 9.01 13.19
N TRP A 447 -26.03 10.09 12.42
CA TRP A 447 -27.30 10.33 11.75
C TRP A 447 -27.61 9.20 10.78
N ASN A 448 -26.64 8.82 9.93
CA ASN A 448 -26.82 7.75 8.96
C ASN A 448 -27.31 6.45 9.64
N PHE A 449 -26.70 6.08 10.77
CA PHE A 449 -27.10 4.91 11.54
C PHE A 449 -28.53 5.04 12.11
N ARG A 450 -28.85 6.18 12.74
CA ARG A 450 -30.15 6.38 13.39
C ARG A 450 -31.30 6.58 12.40
N SER A 451 -31.02 7.12 11.22
CA SER A 451 -32.02 7.44 10.21
C SER A 451 -32.24 6.35 9.15
N GLU A 452 -31.61 5.17 9.30
CA GLU A 452 -31.68 4.08 8.31
C GLU A 452 -33.10 3.75 7.83
N SER A 453 -34.06 3.73 8.74
CA SER A 453 -35.47 3.44 8.44
C SER A 453 -36.20 4.53 7.63
N ILE A 454 -35.63 5.74 7.52
CA ILE A 454 -36.28 6.91 6.92
C ILE A 454 -35.42 7.58 5.83
N TRP A 455 -34.37 6.90 5.34
CA TRP A 455 -33.50 7.48 4.31
C TRP A 455 -34.26 7.96 3.08
N GLY A 456 -33.97 9.19 2.66
CA GLY A 456 -34.59 9.81 1.48
C GLY A 456 -36.01 10.34 1.69
N THR A 457 -36.59 10.22 2.88
CA THR A 457 -37.82 10.94 3.23
C THR A 457 -37.55 12.44 3.38
N GLU A 458 -38.55 13.30 3.24
CA GLU A 458 -38.33 14.76 3.40
C GLU A 458 -37.74 15.13 4.76
N GLN A 459 -38.11 14.42 5.83
CA GLN A 459 -37.51 14.62 7.16
C GLN A 459 -36.00 14.33 7.17
N ASP A 460 -35.57 13.23 6.52
CA ASP A 460 -34.14 12.90 6.40
C ASP A 460 -33.42 13.88 5.46
N LEU A 461 -34.05 14.26 4.35
CA LEU A 461 -33.49 15.21 3.39
C LEU A 461 -33.33 16.61 3.98
N GLU A 462 -34.28 17.07 4.80
CA GLU A 462 -34.16 18.33 5.55
C GLU A 462 -32.91 18.32 6.44
N ARG A 463 -32.73 17.29 7.26
CA ARG A 463 -31.55 17.19 8.13
C ARG A 463 -30.24 17.09 7.33
N ARG A 464 -30.22 16.34 6.22
CA ARG A 464 -29.02 16.23 5.38
C ARG A 464 -28.67 17.54 4.68
N ARG A 465 -29.67 18.33 4.25
CA ARG A 465 -29.48 19.69 3.73
C ARG A 465 -28.83 20.59 4.78
N ASP A 466 -29.33 20.58 6.02
CA ASP A 466 -28.75 21.36 7.12
C ASP A 466 -27.27 21.01 7.34
N MET A 467 -26.93 19.72 7.33
CA MET A 467 -25.55 19.27 7.51
C MET A 467 -24.64 19.68 6.34
N ILE A 468 -25.13 19.63 5.10
CA ILE A 468 -24.38 20.11 3.93
C ILE A 468 -24.13 21.62 4.05
N ASP A 469 -25.13 22.39 4.49
CA ASP A 469 -25.02 23.83 4.68
C ASP A 469 -24.07 24.18 5.82
N GLU A 470 -24.04 23.40 6.89
CA GLU A 470 -23.06 23.54 7.97
C GLU A 470 -21.62 23.39 7.46
N VAL A 471 -21.35 22.36 6.65
CA VAL A 471 -20.03 22.14 6.03
C VAL A 471 -19.65 23.31 5.10
N ARG A 472 -20.60 23.80 4.30
CA ARG A 472 -20.38 24.96 3.41
C ARG A 472 -20.11 26.24 4.20
N GLN A 473 -20.86 26.50 5.26
CA GLN A 473 -20.67 27.65 6.14
C GLN A 473 -19.33 27.56 6.88
N TRP A 474 -18.91 26.36 7.30
CA TRP A 474 -17.59 26.13 7.86
C TRP A 474 -16.49 26.49 6.86
N ARG A 475 -16.56 26.02 5.61
CA ARG A 475 -15.60 26.41 4.54
C ARG A 475 -15.60 27.92 4.29
N ALA A 476 -16.77 28.55 4.27
CA ALA A 476 -16.90 29.99 4.01
C ALA A 476 -16.23 30.85 5.09
N ARG A 477 -16.18 30.37 6.35
CA ARG A 477 -15.54 31.06 7.48
C ARG A 477 -14.03 30.88 7.56
N LEU A 478 -13.44 29.99 6.76
CA LEU A 478 -12.00 29.73 6.79
C LEU A 478 -11.19 30.98 6.38
N PRO A 479 -10.18 31.37 7.17
CA PRO A 479 -9.20 32.37 6.75
C PRO A 479 -8.48 31.95 5.45
N PRO A 480 -8.03 32.89 4.59
CA PRO A 480 -7.35 32.57 3.34
C PRO A 480 -6.12 31.66 3.49
N ASN A 481 -5.37 31.75 4.57
CA ASN A 481 -4.21 30.87 4.80
C ASN A 481 -4.62 29.40 5.04
N LEU A 482 -5.87 29.13 5.38
CA LEU A 482 -6.38 27.78 5.67
C LEU A 482 -7.18 27.17 4.51
N ARG A 483 -7.22 27.83 3.35
CA ARG A 483 -7.92 27.35 2.17
C ARG A 483 -6.94 26.88 1.10
N ASP A 484 -7.29 25.77 0.46
CA ASP A 484 -6.50 25.11 -0.58
C ASP A 484 -6.38 25.92 -1.88
N ASP A 485 -7.36 26.81 -2.14
CA ASP A 485 -7.38 27.68 -3.32
C ASP A 485 -6.42 28.88 -3.19
N THR A 486 -6.20 29.39 -1.98
CA THR A 486 -5.34 30.55 -1.72
C THR A 486 -3.98 30.20 -1.12
N ASN A 487 -3.85 29.11 -0.38
CA ASN A 487 -2.60 28.65 0.22
C ASN A 487 -2.43 27.14 0.00
N PHE A 488 -1.80 26.74 -1.11
CA PHE A 488 -1.71 25.34 -1.50
C PHE A 488 -0.60 24.58 -0.73
N THR A 489 -0.97 24.03 0.43
CA THR A 489 -0.10 23.23 1.30
C THR A 489 -0.66 21.82 1.52
N PRO A 490 0.18 20.87 1.99
CA PRO A 490 -0.29 19.53 2.36
C PRO A 490 -1.45 19.55 3.36
N GLN A 491 -1.40 20.45 4.34
CA GLN A 491 -2.41 20.58 5.39
C GLN A 491 -3.74 21.13 4.87
N THR A 492 -3.70 22.14 3.99
CA THR A 492 -4.92 22.68 3.36
C THR A 492 -5.55 21.71 2.37
N CYS A 493 -4.73 20.94 1.65
CA CYS A 493 -5.22 19.85 0.79
C CYS A 493 -5.94 18.77 1.62
N TYR A 494 -5.40 18.43 2.79
CA TYR A 494 -6.05 17.52 3.73
C TYR A 494 -7.39 18.03 4.24
N LEU A 495 -7.44 19.28 4.70
CA LEU A 495 -8.70 19.89 5.15
C LEU A 495 -9.75 19.86 4.04
N ARG A 496 -9.37 20.12 2.78
CA ARG A 496 -10.27 20.04 1.64
C ARG A 496 -10.79 18.61 1.40
N ALA A 497 -9.91 17.62 1.41
CA ALA A 497 -10.29 16.23 1.21
C ALA A 497 -11.23 15.72 2.33
N TYR A 498 -10.96 16.07 3.59
CA TYR A 498 -11.82 15.71 4.72
C TYR A 498 -13.19 16.35 4.64
N MET A 499 -13.24 17.62 4.24
CA MET A 499 -14.51 18.29 4.05
C MET A 499 -15.37 17.56 3.01
N ASN A 500 -14.75 17.11 1.91
CA ASN A 500 -15.43 16.30 0.90
C ASN A 500 -15.82 14.91 1.43
N GLU A 501 -15.03 14.31 2.32
CA GLU A 501 -15.37 13.04 2.99
C GLU A 501 -16.65 13.13 3.82
N VAL A 502 -16.85 14.23 4.56
CA VAL A 502 -18.11 14.50 5.27
C VAL A 502 -19.28 14.57 4.28
N LEU A 503 -19.11 15.31 3.17
CA LEU A 503 -20.14 15.43 2.15
C LEU A 503 -20.45 14.07 1.50
N PHE A 504 -19.45 13.23 1.25
CA PHE A 504 -19.66 11.86 0.78
C PHE A 504 -20.41 11.03 1.83
N SER A 505 -20.09 11.14 3.12
CA SER A 505 -20.79 10.44 4.20
C SER A 505 -22.27 10.84 4.27
N ILE A 506 -22.58 12.14 4.14
CA ILE A 506 -23.95 12.66 4.14
C ILE A 506 -24.75 12.17 2.92
N LEU A 507 -24.12 12.06 1.74
CA LEU A 507 -24.84 11.75 0.51
C LEU A 507 -24.94 10.24 0.21
N ARG A 508 -24.01 9.43 0.74
CA ARG A 508 -23.85 8.02 0.35
C ARG A 508 -25.07 7.12 0.57
N PRO A 509 -25.88 7.27 1.64
CA PRO A 509 -27.04 6.41 1.84
C PRO A 509 -28.17 6.65 0.83
N LEU A 510 -28.16 7.80 0.15
CA LEU A 510 -29.25 8.22 -0.73
C LEU A 510 -29.11 7.65 -2.14
N SER A 511 -30.24 7.50 -2.82
CA SER A 511 -30.26 7.14 -4.24
C SER A 511 -29.59 8.23 -5.10
N PRO A 512 -28.78 7.89 -6.13
CA PRO A 512 -28.10 8.87 -6.98
C PRO A 512 -29.02 9.89 -7.65
N GLN A 513 -30.29 9.56 -7.87
CA GLN A 513 -31.30 10.42 -8.50
C GLN A 513 -32.00 11.36 -7.51
N THR A 514 -31.81 11.17 -6.21
CA THR A 514 -32.42 12.01 -5.17
C THR A 514 -31.96 13.45 -5.36
N GLU A 515 -32.90 14.38 -5.41
CA GLU A 515 -32.63 15.81 -5.51
C GLU A 515 -32.41 16.38 -4.11
N ILE A 516 -31.24 16.99 -3.89
CA ILE A 516 -30.88 17.61 -2.61
C ILE A 516 -31.25 19.09 -2.64
N GLU A 517 -30.95 19.75 -3.76
CA GLU A 517 -31.26 21.15 -4.04
C GLU A 517 -31.83 21.25 -5.47
N PRO A 518 -32.61 22.30 -5.79
CA PRO A 518 -33.14 22.50 -7.14
C PRO A 518 -32.06 22.39 -8.22
N GLY A 519 -32.16 21.38 -9.07
CA GLY A 519 -31.21 21.09 -10.15
C GLY A 519 -29.97 20.29 -9.75
N TRP A 520 -29.83 19.90 -8.48
CA TRP A 520 -28.67 19.18 -7.95
C TRP A 520 -29.08 17.86 -7.31
N THR A 521 -28.82 16.78 -8.06
CA THR A 521 -28.96 15.41 -7.55
C THR A 521 -27.76 14.99 -6.71
N VAL A 522 -27.93 13.96 -5.89
CA VAL A 522 -26.85 13.27 -5.18
C VAL A 522 -25.69 12.94 -6.11
N LYS A 523 -25.97 12.36 -7.29
CA LYS A 523 -24.95 12.05 -8.30
C LYS A 523 -24.21 13.31 -8.76
N ALA A 524 -24.92 14.38 -9.08
CA ALA A 524 -24.30 15.62 -9.57
C ALA A 524 -23.37 16.23 -8.52
N LEU A 525 -23.80 16.27 -7.25
CA LEU A 525 -22.98 16.74 -6.14
C LEU A 525 -21.75 15.86 -5.93
N GLN A 526 -21.94 14.54 -5.86
CA GLN A 526 -20.84 13.58 -5.71
C GLN A 526 -19.79 13.71 -6.82
N LEU A 527 -20.21 13.80 -8.09
CA LEU A 527 -19.29 13.99 -9.21
C LEU A 527 -18.52 15.31 -9.11
N SER A 528 -19.18 16.39 -8.65
CA SER A 528 -18.51 17.68 -8.42
C SER A 528 -17.42 17.58 -7.35
N PHE A 529 -17.68 16.85 -6.25
CA PHE A 529 -16.70 16.65 -5.18
C PHE A 529 -15.55 15.76 -5.62
N CYS A 530 -15.83 14.67 -6.36
CA CYS A 530 -14.81 13.82 -6.96
C CYS A 530 -13.87 14.61 -7.88
N GLN A 531 -14.42 15.51 -8.70
CA GLN A 531 -13.62 16.37 -9.58
C GLN A 531 -12.65 17.23 -8.79
N ILE A 532 -13.14 17.87 -7.71
CA ILE A 532 -12.30 18.71 -6.85
C ILE A 532 -11.20 17.91 -6.17
N ASP A 533 -11.51 16.74 -5.60
CA ASP A 533 -10.51 15.90 -4.94
C ASP A 533 -9.44 15.41 -5.93
N ILE A 534 -9.85 14.95 -7.12
CA ILE A 534 -8.93 14.42 -8.12
C ILE A 534 -8.06 15.53 -8.72
N ASP A 535 -8.58 16.73 -8.94
CA ASP A 535 -7.78 17.86 -9.43
C ASP A 535 -6.83 18.39 -8.36
N ASN A 536 -7.28 18.43 -7.09
CA ASN A 536 -6.42 18.79 -5.97
C ASN A 536 -5.27 17.79 -5.83
N MET A 537 -5.55 16.49 -5.86
CA MET A 537 -4.51 15.46 -5.78
C MET A 537 -3.59 15.43 -7.00
N ASP A 538 -4.12 15.61 -8.22
CA ASP A 538 -3.29 15.72 -9.43
C ASP A 538 -2.37 16.96 -9.41
N ARG A 539 -2.82 18.08 -8.82
CA ARG A 539 -1.94 19.22 -8.54
C ARG A 539 -0.95 18.88 -7.44
N PHE A 540 -1.39 18.20 -6.39
CA PHE A 540 -0.57 17.83 -5.23
C PHE A 540 0.64 17.01 -5.66
N VAL A 541 0.46 15.96 -6.46
CA VAL A 541 1.56 15.09 -6.92
C VAL A 541 2.56 15.78 -7.85
N LYS A 542 2.19 16.93 -8.44
CA LYS A 542 3.07 17.76 -9.29
C LYS A 542 3.87 18.78 -8.47
N VAL A 543 3.34 19.21 -7.33
CA VAL A 543 3.96 20.23 -6.45
C VAL A 543 4.77 19.59 -5.33
N TYR A 544 4.21 18.56 -4.71
CA TYR A 544 4.78 17.82 -3.61
C TYR A 544 5.11 16.41 -4.06
N THR A 545 6.19 15.85 -3.53
CA THR A 545 6.54 14.49 -3.88
C THR A 545 5.52 13.55 -3.22
N LEU A 546 4.96 12.60 -3.99
CA LEU A 546 4.08 11.49 -3.53
C LEU A 546 4.67 10.59 -2.43
N ARG A 547 5.87 10.91 -2.07
CA ARG A 547 6.97 10.06 -1.73
C ARG A 547 7.22 10.26 -0.22
N ASP A 548 6.99 11.48 0.26
CA ASP A 548 6.85 11.80 1.70
C ASP A 548 5.38 11.95 2.15
N TYR A 549 4.43 11.84 1.20
CA TYR A 549 3.02 12.18 1.37
C TYR A 549 2.05 11.19 0.74
N ALA A 550 2.46 9.94 0.61
CA ALA A 550 1.66 8.93 -0.09
C ALA A 550 0.25 8.74 0.52
N CYS A 551 0.10 8.81 1.85
CA CYS A 551 -1.22 8.78 2.50
C CYS A 551 -2.10 9.98 2.10
N ILE A 552 -1.53 11.14 1.75
CA ILE A 552 -2.28 12.32 1.30
C ILE A 552 -2.96 12.02 -0.03
N ASN A 553 -2.21 11.43 -0.98
CA ASN A 553 -2.74 11.17 -2.31
C ASN A 553 -3.97 10.26 -2.28
N ILE A 554 -4.02 9.36 -1.30
CA ILE A 554 -5.15 8.44 -1.09
C ILE A 554 -6.37 9.18 -0.50
N ALA A 555 -6.18 10.18 0.36
CA ALA A 555 -7.27 10.80 1.15
C ALA A 555 -8.45 11.31 0.29
N GLY A 556 -8.19 11.93 -0.86
CA GLY A 556 -9.24 12.36 -1.81
C GLY A 556 -9.57 11.34 -2.91
N THR A 557 -8.55 10.65 -3.44
CA THR A 557 -8.74 9.73 -4.59
C THR A 557 -9.44 8.44 -4.21
N TYR A 558 -9.27 7.96 -2.98
CA TYR A 558 -9.94 6.77 -2.44
C TYR A 558 -11.45 6.95 -2.41
N ASN A 559 -11.91 8.01 -1.75
CA ASN A 559 -13.33 8.37 -1.70
C ASN A 559 -13.90 8.54 -3.11
N SER A 560 -13.16 9.23 -3.97
CA SER A 560 -13.58 9.48 -5.34
C SER A 560 -13.74 8.19 -6.15
N ILE A 561 -12.73 7.30 -6.19
CA ILE A 561 -12.81 6.08 -7.00
C ILE A 561 -13.94 5.14 -6.55
N LEU A 562 -14.23 5.11 -5.24
CA LEU A 562 -15.31 4.34 -4.65
C LEU A 562 -16.70 4.85 -5.01
N VAL A 563 -16.84 6.15 -5.24
CA VAL A 563 -18.08 6.75 -5.74
C VAL A 563 -18.19 6.52 -7.25
N LEU A 564 -17.11 6.80 -7.99
CA LEU A 564 -17.10 6.75 -9.45
C LEU A 564 -17.35 5.34 -10.01
N VAL A 565 -16.94 4.29 -9.31
CA VAL A 565 -17.14 2.89 -9.75
C VAL A 565 -18.63 2.53 -9.91
N TYR A 566 -19.52 3.11 -9.10
CA TYR A 566 -20.97 2.90 -9.20
C TYR A 566 -21.63 3.71 -10.32
N HIS A 567 -20.89 4.61 -10.96
CA HIS A 567 -21.36 5.46 -12.05
C HIS A 567 -20.71 5.15 -13.40
N LEU A 568 -20.00 4.02 -13.52
CA LEU A 568 -19.31 3.62 -14.76
C LEU A 568 -20.21 3.39 -15.97
N ALA A 569 -21.52 3.21 -15.77
CA ALA A 569 -22.49 3.14 -16.86
C ALA A 569 -22.60 4.49 -17.62
N ASP A 570 -22.19 5.59 -17.00
CA ASP A 570 -22.15 6.93 -17.59
C ASP A 570 -20.76 7.20 -18.18
N PRO A 571 -20.64 7.33 -19.52
CA PRO A 571 -19.35 7.58 -20.18
C PRO A 571 -18.66 8.87 -19.73
N SER A 572 -19.42 9.88 -19.27
CA SER A 572 -18.83 11.14 -18.80
C SER A 572 -17.94 10.96 -17.56
N VAL A 573 -18.13 9.87 -16.82
CA VAL A 573 -17.39 9.57 -15.59
C VAL A 573 -16.03 8.91 -15.88
N HIS A 574 -15.85 8.35 -17.08
CA HIS A 574 -14.72 7.45 -17.39
C HIS A 574 -13.36 8.13 -17.26
N GLN A 575 -13.24 9.39 -17.71
CA GLN A 575 -12.00 10.15 -17.61
C GLN A 575 -11.62 10.41 -16.15
N LEU A 576 -12.60 10.79 -15.34
CA LEU A 576 -12.39 11.08 -13.93
C LEU A 576 -12.01 9.81 -13.16
N PHE A 577 -12.71 8.69 -13.42
CA PHE A 577 -12.38 7.38 -12.87
C PHE A 577 -10.96 6.93 -13.24
N ALA A 578 -10.55 7.09 -14.50
CA ALA A 578 -9.22 6.72 -14.95
C ALA A 578 -8.11 7.53 -14.28
N LYS A 579 -8.35 8.83 -14.06
CA LYS A 579 -7.42 9.71 -13.33
C LYS A 579 -7.32 9.31 -11.84
N ALA A 580 -8.43 8.94 -11.20
CA ALA A 580 -8.41 8.39 -9.85
C ALA A 580 -7.60 7.07 -9.76
N ALA A 581 -7.86 6.15 -10.70
CA ALA A 581 -7.14 4.87 -10.77
C ALA A 581 -5.64 5.06 -11.02
N TYR A 582 -5.26 6.01 -11.86
CA TYR A 582 -3.88 6.41 -12.08
C TYR A 582 -3.23 6.87 -10.77
N LEU A 583 -3.83 7.87 -10.09
CA LEU A 583 -3.25 8.43 -8.87
C LEU A 583 -3.07 7.37 -7.78
N ILE A 584 -4.05 6.48 -7.59
CA ILE A 584 -3.94 5.36 -6.64
C ILE A 584 -2.86 4.37 -7.08
N GLY A 585 -2.80 4.05 -8.38
CA GLY A 585 -1.81 3.15 -8.96
C GLY A 585 -0.37 3.63 -8.78
N GLU A 586 -0.11 4.92 -8.98
CA GLU A 586 1.21 5.52 -8.76
C GLU A 586 1.65 5.40 -7.29
N THR A 587 0.71 5.51 -6.34
CA THR A 587 0.99 5.27 -4.92
C THR A 587 1.18 3.78 -4.60
N GLY A 588 0.72 2.85 -5.46
CA GLY A 588 0.85 1.40 -5.26
C GLY A 588 2.26 0.82 -5.42
N GLY A 589 3.23 1.63 -5.85
CA GLY A 589 4.66 1.29 -5.71
C GLY A 589 5.15 1.43 -4.27
N ASP A 590 4.54 2.35 -3.52
CA ASP A 590 4.97 2.75 -2.18
C ASP A 590 4.08 2.14 -1.08
N PHE A 591 2.79 1.97 -1.38
CA PHE A 591 1.79 1.43 -0.46
C PHE A 591 1.15 0.21 -1.12
N PRO A 592 1.56 -1.02 -0.74
CA PRO A 592 0.97 -2.24 -1.28
C PRO A 592 -0.57 -2.27 -1.14
N MET A 593 -1.11 -1.61 -0.11
CA MET A 593 -2.55 -1.41 0.10
C MET A 593 -3.28 -0.85 -1.14
N CYS A 594 -2.68 0.08 -1.89
CA CYS A 594 -3.31 0.68 -3.07
C CYS A 594 -3.62 -0.35 -4.17
N ARG A 595 -2.81 -1.40 -4.30
CA ARG A 595 -3.09 -2.48 -5.26
C ARG A 595 -4.35 -3.24 -4.86
N TYR A 596 -4.56 -3.46 -3.56
CA TYR A 596 -5.77 -4.09 -3.04
C TYR A 596 -6.99 -3.19 -3.19
N ILE A 597 -6.84 -1.87 -3.01
CA ILE A 597 -7.90 -0.91 -3.31
C ILE A 597 -8.33 -1.06 -4.79
N LEU A 598 -7.39 -1.11 -5.72
CA LEU A 598 -7.71 -1.32 -7.15
C LEU A 598 -8.33 -2.70 -7.43
N GLN A 599 -7.89 -3.76 -6.75
CA GLN A 599 -8.54 -5.07 -6.83
C GLN A 599 -10.00 -5.02 -6.35
N ALA A 600 -10.26 -4.35 -5.22
CA ALA A 600 -11.60 -4.17 -4.69
C ALA A 600 -12.50 -3.38 -5.65
N ILE A 601 -11.98 -2.30 -6.25
CA ILE A 601 -12.70 -1.52 -7.26
C ILE A 601 -13.03 -2.36 -8.50
N LYS A 602 -12.11 -3.21 -8.96
CA LYS A 602 -12.36 -4.15 -10.07
C LYS A 602 -13.47 -5.14 -9.72
N ALA A 603 -13.49 -5.65 -8.49
CA ALA A 603 -14.54 -6.54 -8.00
C ALA A 603 -15.91 -5.84 -7.93
N ILE A 604 -15.96 -4.59 -7.45
CA ILE A 604 -17.20 -3.79 -7.40
C ILE A 604 -17.74 -3.57 -8.81
N ALA A 605 -16.91 -3.18 -9.77
CA ALA A 605 -17.33 -3.01 -11.17
C ALA A 605 -17.91 -4.30 -11.76
N TRP A 606 -17.25 -5.44 -11.51
CA TRP A 606 -17.71 -6.75 -11.96
C TRP A 606 -19.07 -7.15 -11.34
N GLN A 607 -19.22 -6.94 -10.03
CA GLN A 607 -20.47 -7.20 -9.31
C GLN A 607 -21.62 -6.30 -9.80
N ALA A 608 -21.31 -5.03 -10.09
CA ALA A 608 -22.21 -4.09 -10.74
C ALA A 608 -22.44 -4.38 -12.23
N LYS A 609 -21.90 -5.49 -12.77
CA LYS A 609 -22.00 -5.92 -14.17
C LYS A 609 -21.59 -4.83 -15.17
N THR A 610 -20.64 -3.99 -14.77
CA THR A 610 -20.16 -2.86 -15.59
C THR A 610 -18.70 -3.09 -15.96
N SER A 611 -18.34 -2.86 -17.24
CA SER A 611 -16.97 -2.99 -17.70
C SER A 611 -16.11 -1.81 -17.27
N LEU A 612 -14.86 -2.07 -16.85
CA LEU A 612 -13.89 -1.00 -16.63
C LEU A 612 -13.63 -0.21 -17.93
N PRO A 613 -13.56 1.14 -17.87
CA PRO A 613 -13.25 1.97 -19.03
C PRO A 613 -11.92 1.57 -19.67
N GLN A 614 -11.86 1.57 -21.01
CA GLN A 614 -10.67 1.13 -21.76
C GLN A 614 -9.40 1.90 -21.34
N MET A 615 -9.52 3.20 -21.08
CA MET A 615 -8.42 4.07 -20.63
C MET A 615 -7.89 3.73 -19.22
N ALA A 616 -8.70 3.09 -18.37
CA ALA A 616 -8.33 2.73 -17.01
C ALA A 616 -7.73 1.31 -16.90
N LYS A 617 -8.00 0.42 -17.88
CA LYS A 617 -7.67 -1.02 -17.80
C LYS A 617 -6.22 -1.31 -17.40
N ARG A 618 -5.25 -0.57 -17.96
CA ARG A 618 -3.82 -0.73 -17.64
C ARG A 618 -3.47 -0.64 -16.16
N TYR A 619 -4.25 0.12 -15.38
CA TYR A 619 -4.05 0.28 -13.94
C TYR A 619 -4.57 -0.90 -13.12
N PHE A 620 -5.37 -1.78 -13.74
CA PHE A 620 -5.98 -2.96 -13.13
C PHE A 620 -5.39 -4.29 -13.65
N GLU A 621 -4.30 -4.20 -14.43
CA GLU A 621 -3.52 -5.32 -14.94
C GLU A 621 -2.38 -5.66 -13.96
N ASN A 622 -1.95 -6.93 -13.92
CA ASN A 622 -0.83 -7.41 -13.09
C ASN A 622 -0.95 -7.14 -11.58
N LEU A 623 -2.18 -7.00 -11.06
CA LEU A 623 -2.42 -6.88 -9.62
C LEU A 623 -2.16 -8.21 -8.87
N ASP A 624 -1.97 -9.33 -9.57
CA ASP A 624 -1.89 -10.71 -9.01
C ASP A 624 -0.56 -11.09 -8.35
N GLY A 625 0.51 -10.32 -8.55
CA GLY A 625 1.80 -10.52 -7.88
C GLY A 625 1.75 -10.42 -6.35
N ALA A 626 0.61 -9.96 -5.80
CA ALA A 626 0.32 -9.86 -4.38
C ALA A 626 -0.07 -11.21 -3.73
N ARG A 627 -0.47 -12.22 -4.51
CA ARG A 627 -1.01 -13.51 -3.99
C ARG A 627 -0.03 -14.29 -3.10
N ASN A 628 1.28 -14.19 -3.34
CA ASN A 628 2.28 -14.97 -2.60
C ASN A 628 2.80 -14.28 -1.34
N SER A 629 2.47 -13.00 -1.12
CA SER A 629 2.99 -12.22 0.01
C SER A 629 2.06 -12.22 1.23
N PHE A 630 0.85 -12.77 1.14
CA PHE A 630 -0.23 -12.44 2.09
C PHE A 630 -1.27 -13.54 2.30
N ARG A 631 -0.90 -14.61 3.01
CA ARG A 631 -1.86 -15.62 3.50
C ARG A 631 -2.74 -15.15 4.67
N ASP A 632 -2.58 -13.91 5.16
CA ASP A 632 -3.22 -13.42 6.39
C ASP A 632 -3.94 -12.06 6.29
N ILE A 633 -4.16 -11.50 5.09
CA ILE A 633 -4.98 -10.27 4.92
C ILE A 633 -6.46 -10.63 4.97
N SER A 634 -7.10 -10.44 6.13
CA SER A 634 -8.53 -10.68 6.33
C SER A 634 -9.43 -9.51 5.91
N PHE A 635 -8.86 -8.38 5.47
CA PHE A 635 -9.66 -7.20 5.10
C PHE A 635 -10.17 -7.21 3.65
N ALA A 636 -9.55 -7.97 2.74
CA ALA A 636 -10.03 -8.11 1.36
C ALA A 636 -10.87 -9.38 1.14
N LEU A 637 -10.80 -10.32 2.07
CA LEU A 637 -11.32 -11.68 1.95
C LEU A 637 -11.80 -12.18 3.31
N PRO A 638 -13.10 -12.51 3.48
CA PRO A 638 -13.55 -13.29 4.63
C PRO A 638 -12.83 -14.65 4.67
N GLU A 639 -12.30 -15.07 5.83
CA GLU A 639 -11.74 -16.42 6.04
C GLU A 639 -12.62 -17.26 6.98
N GLU A 640 -12.81 -18.54 6.62
CA GLU A 640 -13.76 -19.54 7.15
C GLU A 640 -13.55 -20.01 8.61
N THR A 641 -12.67 -19.39 9.39
CA THR A 641 -12.12 -20.00 10.63
C THR A 641 -12.94 -19.74 11.91
N GLY A 642 -14.19 -19.31 11.77
CA GLY A 642 -15.11 -19.06 12.90
C GLY A 642 -15.96 -20.25 13.35
N LYS A 643 -15.62 -21.50 13.01
CA LYS A 643 -16.50 -22.66 13.30
C LYS A 643 -16.38 -23.29 14.69
N ARG A 644 -15.52 -22.82 15.58
CA ARG A 644 -15.48 -23.34 16.96
C ARG A 644 -14.99 -22.29 17.95
N MET A 645 -15.86 -21.41 18.41
CA MET A 645 -16.03 -21.02 19.83
C MET A 645 -17.22 -20.04 19.89
N LEU A 646 -18.02 -20.18 20.95
CA LEU A 646 -19.22 -19.40 21.30
C LEU A 646 -20.54 -19.85 20.65
N ALA A 647 -21.01 -21.02 21.12
CA ALA A 647 -22.42 -21.36 21.12
C ALA A 647 -23.13 -20.58 22.25
N GLY A 648 -24.18 -19.80 21.93
CA GLY A 648 -25.00 -19.17 22.96
C GLY A 648 -25.97 -18.06 22.56
N GLY A 649 -25.95 -17.55 21.33
CA GLY A 649 -26.89 -16.51 20.86
C GLY A 649 -27.90 -17.02 19.81
N PRO A 650 -29.09 -16.39 19.68
CA PRO A 650 -30.12 -16.84 18.76
C PRO A 650 -29.66 -16.71 17.29
N GLN A 651 -29.76 -17.82 16.54
CA GLN A 651 -29.40 -17.85 15.12
C GLN A 651 -30.53 -17.30 14.23
N PRO A 652 -30.23 -16.43 13.25
CA PRO A 652 -31.12 -16.19 12.13
C PRO A 652 -30.90 -17.23 11.02
N ARG A 653 -31.99 -17.70 10.42
CA ARG A 653 -32.01 -18.60 9.27
C ARG A 653 -31.63 -17.85 8.00
N PHE A 654 -30.49 -18.12 7.37
CA PHE A 654 -30.31 -17.82 5.94
C PHE A 654 -29.25 -18.69 5.24
N LYS A 655 -29.58 -19.17 4.03
CA LYS A 655 -28.71 -19.78 3.01
C LYS A 655 -28.40 -18.72 1.94
N GLY A 656 -27.16 -18.59 1.47
CA GLY A 656 -26.79 -17.78 0.29
C GLY A 656 -25.47 -17.05 0.43
N ASP A 657 -24.66 -17.10 -0.63
CA ASP A 657 -23.21 -16.87 -0.72
C ASP A 657 -22.72 -15.43 -0.45
N ASP A 658 -21.63 -15.30 0.33
CA ASP A 658 -20.95 -14.05 0.68
C ASP A 658 -19.73 -13.72 -0.24
N MET A 659 -19.09 -12.56 -0.06
CA MET A 659 -17.92 -12.11 -0.88
C MET A 659 -16.68 -13.01 -0.71
N GLY A 660 -16.53 -13.66 0.46
CA GLY A 660 -15.53 -14.71 0.67
C GLY A 660 -15.85 -15.95 -0.15
N SER A 661 -17.13 -16.27 -0.30
CA SER A 661 -17.63 -17.34 -1.17
C SER A 661 -17.38 -17.04 -2.65
N LEU A 662 -17.49 -15.77 -3.08
CA LEU A 662 -17.18 -15.33 -4.45
C LEU A 662 -15.68 -15.39 -4.77
N LEU A 663 -14.84 -14.96 -3.84
CA LEU A 663 -13.38 -15.01 -4.01
C LEU A 663 -12.80 -16.41 -3.80
N PHE A 664 -13.41 -17.23 -2.95
CA PHE A 664 -13.14 -18.67 -2.83
C PHE A 664 -13.52 -19.38 -4.13
N LYS A 665 -14.71 -19.12 -4.71
CA LYS A 665 -15.08 -19.58 -6.06
C LYS A 665 -14.07 -19.11 -7.11
N TRP A 666 -13.56 -17.88 -7.04
CA TRP A 666 -12.54 -17.38 -7.97
C TRP A 666 -11.18 -18.07 -7.83
N SER A 667 -10.76 -18.40 -6.60
CA SER A 667 -9.56 -19.20 -6.35
C SER A 667 -9.71 -20.64 -6.87
N ALA A 668 -10.92 -21.20 -6.77
CA ALA A 668 -11.24 -22.53 -7.28
C ALA A 668 -11.38 -22.56 -8.81
N MET A 669 -11.80 -21.46 -9.45
CA MET A 669 -11.90 -21.34 -10.92
C MET A 669 -10.60 -20.93 -11.61
N SER A 670 -9.52 -20.63 -10.86
CA SER A 670 -8.16 -20.53 -11.43
C SER A 670 -7.48 -21.88 -11.63
N ILE A 671 -8.24 -22.98 -11.57
CA ILE A 671 -7.86 -24.28 -12.13
C ILE A 671 -8.72 -24.48 -13.39
N GLU A 672 -8.29 -23.85 -14.49
CA GLU A 672 -8.32 -24.36 -15.87
C GLU A 672 -7.67 -23.35 -16.83
#